data_AF-A0A814LDG6-F1
#
_entry.id   AF-A0A814LDG6-F1
#
_cell.length_a   1.000
_cell.length_b   1.000
_cell.length_c   1.000
_cell.angle_alpha   90.00
_cell.angle_beta   90.00
_cell.angle_gamma   90.00
#
_symmetry.space_group_name_H-M   'P 1'
#
loop_
_entity.id
_entity.type
_entity.pdbx_description
1 polymer ?
#
loop_
_entity_poly.entity_id
_entity_poly.type
_entity_poly.pdbx_seq_one_letter_code
_entity_poly.pdbx_strand_id
1 'polypeptide(L)'
;MVASIGLSTMTGTIKQGKSIERKFHYLFNTLPYSGISSQFQSSKTKLNENFSSNDSRKLNCDIFILTKDGALQVHRGPFDRAQVCQQYSLEPRDLQKIDTDIIINVPIIDVRQNRFICFSFRRLRSLVQVDRSIFFVPSAEKILRGSSGIKDTIHWERIARAYQRNVRYAYELYNKRFITDQLNNIDLMPFELRITEINLETVAHQLELKTTGLLNEFRQIREQAYTCITLGSLRELALLKEKVDKYKRHADLSHEAILEVLAHNEDMIGMYLTDNRKRDIADHTQVELLLEACTKEMAEVRRSISDLSDSVRTIESAIGFILNAVLNELLTFEIKINIIMMGFGIGAFIAGIYGMNLLNGIEQAPYAFYAVAGSGFCFLSGFISIVVVGLSYGLNNGLGKTPQMGWNSWYNFWCNYTEKMIQDTVDTIIDSGLAAAGYEYINLDDCWQIDRDANGTIQVDPIAFPNGMRALVDYVHSHGLKFGLYSDAGYKTCAGRPGSLGYERKDAATYALWGVDFLKYDNCNTDGTKPEIRYPIMRDALNATGRPIFYSLCEWGVDTPALWAADVGNSWRTAGDISDTWESMISTMDINNQFADAAGPGGWNDPDMLRIGNGGMTTTEYISYFSLWAISKAPLLIGGDVRTMSRDILNIYLNSEVIAINQDPLGVQGKKIVISSSQDPNSSNMVLTSECSSQKSIQEHQTWTYNPHDSKLRSNIDGRCLTIEKSNNSSDMYNLIATSCHKTNSKELYQKWIVNNNDQTIASHLNGICLNVNNRNNRVVTVSSCNQRDRQTWIWNKTDGSVRNIENGPCLTVQQKIEIWAGPLADQSQAVLLLNRNSTNSEVITVKWTDLGWPANQWALVRDLWAQRDIGMFYGSYTSPNIESHAVQMLKITPNH
;
A
#
# COMPACT_ATOMS: atom_id res chain seq x y z
N MET A 1 31.84 14.70 -31.28
CA MET A 1 31.55 13.36 -31.84
C MET A 1 30.87 12.48 -30.77
N VAL A 2 29.78 12.97 -30.15
CA VAL A 2 28.75 12.20 -29.41
C VAL A 2 27.49 13.08 -29.44
N ALA A 3 26.96 13.28 -30.65
CA ALA A 3 25.70 13.96 -30.94
C ALA A 3 25.32 13.57 -32.38
N SER A 4 25.04 12.28 -32.61
CA SER A 4 24.47 11.78 -33.88
C SER A 4 24.12 10.28 -33.91
N ILE A 5 23.92 9.61 -32.77
CA ILE A 5 23.48 8.20 -32.76
C ILE A 5 22.35 8.04 -31.73
N GLY A 6 21.15 8.42 -32.14
CA GLY A 6 19.91 8.24 -31.36
C GLY A 6 18.65 8.36 -32.21
N LEU A 7 18.79 8.23 -33.53
CA LEU A 7 17.73 8.35 -34.52
C LEU A 7 17.73 7.11 -35.44
N SER A 8 17.66 5.90 -34.85
CA SER A 8 17.55 4.67 -35.65
C SER A 8 17.03 3.42 -34.92
N THR A 9 16.15 3.58 -33.92
CA THR A 9 15.41 2.43 -33.34
C THR A 9 13.97 2.82 -32.98
N MET A 10 13.36 3.67 -33.81
CA MET A 10 11.92 3.98 -33.81
C MET A 10 11.21 3.24 -34.95
N THR A 11 11.40 1.93 -35.09
CA THR A 11 10.60 1.05 -35.97
C THR A 11 10.91 -0.40 -35.65
N GLY A 12 10.11 -1.06 -34.80
CA GLY A 12 10.24 -2.51 -34.67
C GLY A 12 9.81 -3.16 -33.36
N THR A 13 8.64 -2.83 -32.80
CA THR A 13 7.85 -3.78 -31.98
C THR A 13 6.40 -3.32 -31.78
N ILE A 14 5.78 -2.84 -32.86
CA ILE A 14 4.32 -2.87 -33.00
C ILE A 14 3.97 -4.30 -33.43
N LYS A 15 3.97 -5.25 -32.48
CA LYS A 15 3.39 -6.61 -32.60
C LYS A 15 3.71 -7.40 -31.33
N GLN A 16 2.86 -7.25 -30.32
CA GLN A 16 2.44 -8.25 -29.31
C GLN A 16 2.05 -7.56 -28.00
N GLY A 17 0.90 -6.89 -28.06
CA GLY A 17 0.07 -6.55 -26.90
C GLY A 17 -1.42 -6.59 -27.26
N LYS A 18 -1.75 -7.22 -28.40
CA LYS A 18 -3.10 -7.52 -28.85
C LYS A 18 -3.53 -8.84 -28.20
N SER A 19 -3.93 -8.83 -26.93
CA SER A 19 -4.60 -10.00 -26.33
C SER A 19 -5.56 -9.73 -25.16
N ILE A 20 -5.78 -8.48 -24.73
CA ILE A 20 -6.75 -8.19 -23.65
C ILE A 20 -7.70 -7.02 -23.99
N GLU A 21 -7.72 -6.58 -25.25
CA GLU A 21 -8.72 -5.61 -25.77
C GLU A 21 -9.97 -6.29 -26.37
N ARG A 22 -10.03 -7.63 -26.37
CA ARG A 22 -11.09 -8.41 -27.05
C ARG A 22 -12.21 -8.97 -26.15
N LYS A 23 -12.29 -8.61 -24.87
CA LYS A 23 -13.37 -9.12 -23.98
C LYS A 23 -14.34 -8.10 -23.40
N PHE A 24 -14.21 -6.80 -23.68
CA PHE A 24 -15.24 -5.81 -23.28
C PHE A 24 -15.90 -5.05 -24.43
N HIS A 25 -15.47 -5.26 -25.67
CA HIS A 25 -16.04 -4.59 -26.84
C HIS A 25 -17.21 -5.35 -27.52
N TYR A 26 -17.70 -6.45 -26.92
CA TYR A 26 -18.64 -7.39 -27.57
C TYR A 26 -20.07 -7.43 -26.98
N LEU A 27 -20.47 -6.45 -26.15
CA LEU A 27 -21.85 -6.43 -25.59
C LEU A 27 -22.67 -5.16 -25.83
N PHE A 28 -22.18 -4.20 -26.64
CA PHE A 28 -22.95 -2.98 -26.94
C PHE A 28 -23.09 -2.61 -28.43
N ASN A 29 -22.69 -3.48 -29.36
CA ASN A 29 -22.74 -3.17 -30.80
C ASN A 29 -23.44 -4.22 -31.68
N THR A 30 -24.32 -5.05 -31.11
CA THR A 30 -25.08 -6.03 -31.90
C THR A 30 -26.55 -6.04 -31.49
N LEU A 31 -27.33 -5.10 -32.03
CA LEU A 31 -28.73 -5.24 -32.46
C LEU A 31 -29.01 -4.13 -33.50
N PRO A 32 -29.86 -4.36 -34.53
CA PRO A 32 -29.64 -3.84 -35.89
C PRO A 32 -30.07 -2.38 -36.14
N TYR A 33 -29.19 -1.65 -36.82
CA TYR A 33 -29.30 -0.28 -37.32
C TYR A 33 -30.16 -0.17 -38.60
N SER A 34 -31.29 -0.86 -38.69
CA SER A 34 -32.12 -0.89 -39.90
C SER A 34 -33.61 -0.72 -39.55
N GLY A 35 -34.12 0.51 -39.70
CA GLY A 35 -35.56 0.76 -39.56
C GLY A 35 -36.02 2.22 -39.49
N ILE A 36 -35.13 3.20 -39.25
CA ILE A 36 -35.53 4.62 -39.09
C ILE A 36 -34.67 5.58 -39.96
N SER A 37 -33.73 5.08 -40.78
CA SER A 37 -32.96 5.95 -41.67
C SER A 37 -33.71 6.37 -42.95
N SER A 38 -34.83 5.74 -43.29
CA SER A 38 -35.55 5.98 -44.55
C SER A 38 -36.44 7.22 -44.56
N GLN A 39 -36.74 7.82 -43.40
CA GLN A 39 -37.48 9.11 -43.34
C GLN A 39 -36.56 10.34 -43.19
N PHE A 40 -35.25 10.16 -42.97
CA PHE A 40 -34.32 11.27 -42.74
C PHE A 40 -33.59 11.78 -44.00
N GLN A 41 -33.78 11.13 -45.15
CA GLN A 41 -33.16 11.53 -46.42
C GLN A 41 -34.20 11.67 -47.54
N SER A 42 -34.83 12.84 -47.64
CA SER A 42 -35.53 13.24 -48.86
C SER A 42 -35.61 14.77 -48.95
N SER A 43 -35.29 15.29 -50.14
CA SER A 43 -35.27 16.69 -50.60
C SER A 43 -34.02 17.54 -50.26
N LYS A 44 -33.02 17.44 -51.16
CA LYS A 44 -32.10 18.55 -51.48
C LYS A 44 -32.64 19.21 -52.75
N THR A 45 -33.11 20.46 -52.70
CA THR A 45 -33.10 21.32 -53.91
C THR A 45 -33.17 22.81 -53.59
N LYS A 46 -32.16 23.52 -54.09
CA LYS A 46 -32.06 24.95 -54.46
C LYS A 46 -32.31 26.04 -53.40
N LEU A 47 -31.19 26.58 -52.95
CA LEU A 47 -31.00 27.93 -52.40
C LEU A 47 -31.21 29.00 -53.48
N ASN A 48 -31.90 30.08 -53.12
CA ASN A 48 -31.48 31.43 -53.50
C ASN A 48 -32.04 32.52 -52.56
N GLU A 49 -31.19 33.53 -52.38
CA GLU A 49 -31.45 34.92 -51.95
C GLU A 49 -31.45 35.30 -50.45
N ASN A 50 -30.34 35.96 -50.10
CA ASN A 50 -30.18 37.19 -49.28
C ASN A 50 -31.17 37.46 -48.16
N PHE A 51 -30.69 37.60 -46.92
CA PHE A 51 -31.23 38.62 -46.01
C PHE A 51 -30.22 39.17 -45.00
N SER A 52 -30.24 40.49 -44.89
CA SER A 52 -29.57 41.36 -43.94
C SER A 52 -30.32 41.41 -42.59
N SER A 53 -29.55 41.51 -41.50
CA SER A 53 -29.82 42.33 -40.29
C SER A 53 -31.26 42.48 -39.76
N ASN A 54 -32.05 41.40 -39.67
CA ASN A 54 -33.39 41.43 -39.04
C ASN A 54 -33.76 40.16 -38.25
N ASP A 55 -32.76 39.42 -37.75
CA ASP A 55 -32.90 38.02 -37.29
C ASP A 55 -33.54 37.84 -35.89
N SER A 56 -34.04 38.90 -35.25
CA SER A 56 -34.72 38.81 -33.94
C SER A 56 -36.17 38.30 -34.01
N ARG A 57 -36.75 38.21 -35.21
CA ARG A 57 -38.13 37.71 -35.42
C ARG A 57 -38.23 36.20 -35.64
N LYS A 58 -37.11 35.50 -35.86
CA LYS A 58 -37.10 34.07 -36.17
C LYS A 58 -36.64 33.23 -34.97
N LEU A 59 -37.10 31.98 -34.95
CA LEU A 59 -36.71 30.93 -34.02
C LEU A 59 -35.86 29.91 -34.79
N ASN A 60 -34.57 29.83 -34.45
CA ASN A 60 -33.56 29.07 -35.19
C ASN A 60 -33.37 27.66 -34.62
N CYS A 61 -34.45 26.87 -34.65
CA CYS A 61 -34.45 25.48 -34.17
C CYS A 61 -35.17 24.56 -35.14
N ASP A 62 -34.84 23.28 -35.08
CA ASP A 62 -35.67 22.20 -35.63
C ASP A 62 -36.68 21.78 -34.55
N ILE A 63 -37.92 21.53 -34.96
CA ILE A 63 -39.02 21.14 -34.08
C ILE A 63 -39.33 19.66 -34.29
N PHE A 64 -39.25 18.87 -33.23
CA PHE A 64 -39.59 17.45 -33.21
C PHE A 64 -40.90 17.26 -32.45
N ILE A 65 -41.89 16.62 -33.07
CA ILE A 65 -43.21 16.42 -32.46
C ILE A 65 -43.41 14.93 -32.25
N LEU A 66 -43.49 14.51 -30.99
CA LEU A 66 -43.85 13.15 -30.57
C LEU A 66 -45.34 13.12 -30.23
N THR A 67 -46.14 12.37 -30.99
CA THR A 67 -47.58 12.25 -30.76
C THR A 67 -47.91 11.09 -29.82
N LYS A 68 -49.10 11.12 -29.22
CA LYS A 68 -49.57 10.10 -28.25
C LYS A 68 -49.52 8.66 -28.75
N ASP A 69 -49.72 8.44 -30.05
CA ASP A 69 -49.62 7.16 -30.76
C ASP A 69 -48.18 6.70 -31.04
N GLY A 70 -47.17 7.50 -30.67
CA GLY A 70 -45.76 7.14 -30.80
C GLY A 70 -45.12 7.55 -32.14
N ALA A 71 -45.79 8.35 -32.96
CA ALA A 71 -45.19 8.89 -34.19
C ALA A 71 -44.29 10.10 -33.89
N LEU A 72 -43.14 10.18 -34.57
CA LEU A 72 -42.19 11.30 -34.44
C LEU A 72 -42.09 12.07 -35.77
N GLN A 73 -42.56 13.32 -35.76
CA GLN A 73 -42.50 14.23 -36.91
C GLN A 73 -41.37 15.25 -36.72
N VAL A 74 -40.72 15.65 -37.82
CA VAL A 74 -39.59 16.60 -37.77
C VAL A 74 -39.86 17.75 -38.74
N HIS A 75 -39.90 18.96 -38.21
CA HIS A 75 -40.02 20.21 -38.97
C HIS A 75 -38.70 20.98 -38.83
N ARG A 76 -38.06 21.29 -39.95
CA ARG A 76 -36.80 22.04 -39.95
C ARG A 76 -37.09 23.54 -39.99
N GLY A 77 -36.38 24.29 -39.15
CA GLY A 77 -36.49 25.75 -39.09
C GLY A 77 -35.76 26.46 -40.23
N PRO A 78 -35.66 27.81 -40.19
CA PRO A 78 -36.12 28.68 -39.09
C PRO A 78 -37.61 29.01 -39.16
N PHE A 79 -38.24 29.21 -38.01
CA PHE A 79 -39.68 29.53 -37.89
C PHE A 79 -39.92 30.99 -37.50
N ASP A 80 -41.04 31.59 -37.94
CA ASP A 80 -41.44 32.91 -37.44
C ASP A 80 -41.98 32.80 -35.99
N ARG A 81 -41.47 33.63 -35.09
CA ARG A 81 -41.81 33.56 -33.65
C ARG A 81 -43.31 33.79 -33.39
N ALA A 82 -43.96 34.67 -34.14
CA ALA A 82 -45.39 34.93 -33.97
C ALA A 82 -46.25 33.75 -34.45
N GLN A 83 -45.83 33.10 -35.54
CA GLN A 83 -46.48 31.88 -36.03
C GLN A 83 -46.34 30.72 -35.04
N VAL A 84 -45.16 30.52 -34.44
CA VAL A 84 -44.94 29.50 -33.39
C VAL A 84 -45.81 29.78 -32.17
N CYS A 85 -45.92 31.05 -31.73
CA CYS A 85 -46.82 31.44 -30.65
C CYS A 85 -48.28 31.10 -30.95
N GLN A 86 -48.75 31.43 -32.15
CA GLN A 86 -50.12 31.15 -32.57
C GLN A 86 -50.38 29.65 -32.71
N GLN A 87 -49.46 28.91 -33.32
CA GLN A 87 -49.61 27.48 -33.61
C GLN A 87 -49.62 26.62 -32.33
N TYR A 88 -48.79 26.95 -31.35
CA TYR A 88 -48.63 26.17 -30.12
C TYR A 88 -49.25 26.83 -28.88
N SER A 89 -50.04 27.90 -29.07
CA SER A 89 -50.74 28.62 -28.00
C SER A 89 -49.80 29.18 -26.90
N LEU A 90 -48.63 29.67 -27.31
CA LEU A 90 -47.59 30.23 -26.43
C LEU A 90 -47.73 31.75 -26.31
N GLU A 91 -47.46 32.30 -25.13
CA GLU A 91 -47.28 33.74 -24.97
C GLU A 91 -45.85 34.16 -25.36
N PRO A 92 -45.60 35.42 -25.74
CA PRO A 92 -44.25 35.89 -26.08
C PRO A 92 -43.20 35.66 -24.99
N ARG A 93 -43.61 35.61 -23.71
CA ARG A 93 -42.73 35.30 -22.57
C ARG A 93 -42.34 33.82 -22.50
N ASP A 94 -43.17 32.92 -22.99
CA ASP A 94 -42.92 31.48 -22.97
C ASP A 94 -41.88 31.10 -24.04
N LEU A 95 -41.81 31.85 -25.15
CA LEU A 95 -40.78 31.70 -26.18
C LEU A 95 -39.35 31.80 -25.63
N GLN A 96 -39.10 32.65 -24.62
CA GLN A 96 -37.76 32.80 -24.06
C GLN A 96 -37.29 31.53 -23.33
N LYS A 97 -38.22 30.72 -22.82
CA LYS A 97 -37.93 29.46 -22.14
C LYS A 97 -37.55 28.37 -23.15
N ILE A 98 -38.22 28.33 -24.29
CA ILE A 98 -37.99 27.31 -25.34
C ILE A 98 -36.94 27.68 -26.40
N ASP A 99 -36.52 28.94 -26.48
CA ASP A 99 -35.51 29.38 -27.44
C ASP A 99 -34.14 28.74 -27.16
N THR A 100 -33.66 27.97 -28.13
CA THR A 100 -32.40 27.23 -28.05
C THR A 100 -31.17 28.13 -28.21
N ASP A 101 -31.33 29.35 -28.75
CA ASP A 101 -30.25 30.33 -28.82
C ASP A 101 -29.98 31.00 -27.46
N ILE A 102 -30.91 30.89 -26.50
CA ILE A 102 -30.78 31.45 -25.15
C ILE A 102 -30.18 30.41 -24.20
N ILE A 103 -29.03 30.75 -23.61
CA ILE A 103 -28.37 29.91 -22.61
C ILE A 103 -29.09 30.07 -21.27
N ILE A 104 -29.98 29.13 -20.98
CA ILE A 104 -30.63 29.01 -19.69
C ILE A 104 -29.71 28.25 -18.72
N ASN A 105 -29.27 28.94 -17.66
CA ASN A 105 -28.39 28.37 -16.63
C ASN A 105 -29.16 27.75 -15.44
N VAL A 106 -30.39 28.20 -15.21
CA VAL A 106 -31.29 27.68 -14.17
C VAL A 106 -32.38 26.86 -14.85
N PRO A 107 -32.48 25.55 -14.61
CA PRO A 107 -33.54 24.72 -15.16
C PRO A 107 -34.92 25.22 -14.75
N ILE A 108 -35.90 25.11 -15.65
CA ILE A 108 -37.26 25.57 -15.40
C ILE A 108 -38.24 24.45 -15.78
N ILE A 109 -39.18 24.18 -14.88
CA ILE A 109 -40.43 23.47 -15.18
C ILE A 109 -41.54 24.49 -14.97
N ASP A 110 -42.21 24.90 -16.05
CA ASP A 110 -43.27 25.91 -15.99
C ASP A 110 -44.60 25.28 -16.39
N VAL A 111 -45.55 25.29 -15.47
CA VAL A 111 -46.87 24.70 -15.68
C VAL A 111 -47.85 25.80 -16.08
N ARG A 112 -48.41 25.69 -17.29
CA ARG A 112 -49.53 26.53 -17.73
C ARG A 112 -50.79 25.68 -17.70
N GLN A 113 -51.58 25.85 -16.65
CA GLN A 113 -52.84 25.14 -16.43
C GLN A 113 -53.67 25.05 -17.73
N ASN A 114 -54.13 23.84 -18.06
CA ASN A 114 -54.93 23.50 -19.24
C ASN A 114 -54.31 23.85 -20.61
N ARG A 115 -53.02 24.20 -20.67
CA ARG A 115 -52.33 24.52 -21.93
C ARG A 115 -51.15 23.60 -22.18
N PHE A 116 -50.13 23.66 -21.33
CA PHE A 116 -48.90 22.90 -21.52
C PHE A 116 -48.02 22.87 -20.27
N ILE A 117 -47.07 21.93 -20.26
CA ILE A 117 -45.94 21.91 -19.32
C ILE A 117 -44.66 22.19 -20.11
N CYS A 118 -43.89 23.20 -19.71
CA CYS A 118 -42.67 23.61 -20.40
C CYS A 118 -41.44 23.18 -19.60
N PHE A 119 -40.61 22.32 -20.19
CA PHE A 119 -39.33 21.86 -19.65
C PHE A 119 -38.19 22.61 -20.33
N SER A 120 -37.38 23.32 -19.55
CA SER A 120 -36.22 24.06 -20.04
C SER A 120 -34.97 23.73 -19.23
N PHE A 121 -34.30 22.65 -19.61
CA PHE A 121 -33.06 22.15 -19.01
C PHE A 121 -31.89 22.33 -19.99
N ARG A 122 -30.65 22.45 -19.52
CA ARG A 122 -29.48 22.84 -20.35
C ARG A 122 -29.38 22.20 -21.75
N ARG A 123 -29.85 20.96 -21.93
CA ARG A 123 -29.86 20.24 -23.23
C ARG A 123 -31.20 19.60 -23.60
N LEU A 124 -32.28 20.04 -22.96
CA LEU A 124 -33.65 19.59 -23.26
C LEU A 124 -34.57 20.81 -23.21
N ARG A 125 -35.25 21.07 -24.33
CA ARG A 125 -36.32 22.06 -24.45
C ARG A 125 -37.55 21.32 -24.95
N SER A 126 -38.57 21.20 -24.12
CA SER A 126 -39.78 20.44 -24.44
C SER A 126 -41.03 21.17 -23.98
N LEU A 127 -42.08 21.10 -24.79
CA LEU A 127 -43.42 21.58 -24.50
C LEU A 127 -44.37 20.38 -24.57
N VAL A 128 -44.96 20.02 -23.43
CA VAL A 128 -45.86 18.89 -23.31
C VAL A 128 -47.30 19.37 -23.37
N GLN A 129 -48.08 18.82 -24.29
CA GLN A 129 -49.52 19.05 -24.46
C GLN A 129 -50.28 17.73 -24.30
N VAL A 130 -51.61 17.78 -24.29
CA VAL A 130 -52.51 16.63 -24.05
C VAL A 130 -52.27 15.44 -25.00
N ASP A 131 -51.93 15.72 -26.27
CA ASP A 131 -51.84 14.72 -27.34
C ASP A 131 -50.45 14.64 -28.00
N ARG A 132 -49.52 15.53 -27.63
CA ARG A 132 -48.18 15.60 -28.23
C ARG A 132 -47.15 16.28 -27.31
N SER A 133 -45.89 15.93 -27.52
CA SER A 133 -44.72 16.60 -26.95
C SER A 133 -43.88 17.21 -28.05
N ILE A 134 -43.50 18.47 -27.89
CA ILE A 134 -42.78 19.25 -28.89
C ILE A 134 -41.39 19.55 -28.33
N PHE A 135 -40.35 19.06 -29.00
CA PHE A 135 -38.96 19.30 -28.63
C PHE A 135 -38.31 20.33 -29.56
N PHE A 136 -37.60 21.28 -28.97
CA PHE A 136 -36.87 22.33 -29.69
C PHE A 136 -35.39 22.00 -29.70
N VAL A 137 -34.82 21.84 -30.89
CA VAL A 137 -33.43 21.43 -31.10
C VAL A 137 -32.70 22.51 -31.90
N PRO A 138 -31.52 23.01 -31.48
CA PRO A 138 -30.78 24.01 -32.25
C PRO A 138 -30.59 23.56 -33.71
N SER A 139 -30.93 24.42 -34.68
CA SER A 139 -30.89 24.04 -36.10
C SER A 139 -29.45 23.97 -36.62
N ALA A 140 -29.17 22.96 -37.44
CA ALA A 140 -27.85 22.75 -38.02
C ALA A 140 -27.49 23.74 -39.14
N GLU A 141 -28.43 24.53 -39.68
CA GLU A 141 -28.13 25.46 -40.79
C GLU A 141 -27.35 26.72 -40.37
N LYS A 142 -27.36 27.09 -39.09
CA LYS A 142 -26.52 28.18 -38.54
C LYS A 142 -25.02 27.88 -38.64
N ILE A 143 -24.68 26.59 -38.76
CA ILE A 143 -23.33 26.02 -38.71
C ILE A 143 -22.49 26.43 -39.94
N LEU A 144 -23.14 26.77 -41.06
CA LEU A 144 -22.48 27.15 -42.31
C LEU A 144 -22.39 28.66 -42.56
N ARG A 145 -23.01 29.51 -41.74
CA ARG A 145 -23.18 30.96 -42.06
C ARG A 145 -22.72 31.95 -40.99
N GLY A 146 -22.20 31.51 -39.85
CA GLY A 146 -21.59 32.39 -38.84
C GLY A 146 -20.12 32.70 -39.16
N SER A 147 -19.78 33.97 -39.33
CA SER A 147 -18.47 34.49 -39.77
C SER A 147 -17.37 34.53 -38.68
N SER A 148 -17.30 33.53 -37.79
CA SER A 148 -16.26 33.48 -36.74
C SER A 148 -15.63 32.09 -36.55
N GLY A 149 -15.06 31.54 -37.62
CA GLY A 149 -14.04 30.48 -37.53
C GLY A 149 -14.52 29.04 -37.27
N ILE A 150 -13.69 28.09 -37.70
CA ILE A 150 -13.94 26.63 -37.68
C ILE A 150 -14.24 26.07 -36.26
N LYS A 151 -13.76 26.73 -35.20
CA LYS A 151 -13.99 26.30 -33.81
C LYS A 151 -15.44 26.49 -33.34
N ASP A 152 -16.13 27.53 -33.80
CA ASP A 152 -17.53 27.81 -33.40
C ASP A 152 -18.51 26.84 -34.08
N THR A 153 -18.27 26.54 -35.37
CA THR A 153 -19.01 25.54 -36.15
C THR A 153 -19.05 24.17 -35.46
N ILE A 154 -17.89 23.65 -35.05
CA ILE A 154 -17.76 22.34 -34.40
C ILE A 154 -18.41 22.36 -33.00
N HIS A 155 -18.34 23.48 -32.29
CA HIS A 155 -18.97 23.62 -30.97
C HIS A 155 -20.49 23.51 -31.06
N TRP A 156 -21.12 24.23 -31.99
CA TRP A 156 -22.58 24.22 -32.18
C TRP A 156 -23.09 22.90 -32.72
N GLU A 157 -22.35 22.22 -33.62
CA GLU A 157 -22.68 20.86 -34.04
C GLU A 157 -22.74 19.89 -32.85
N ARG A 158 -21.77 19.97 -31.94
CA ARG A 158 -21.74 19.11 -30.74
C ARG A 158 -22.91 19.40 -29.80
N ILE A 159 -23.36 20.65 -29.72
CA ILE A 159 -24.54 21.04 -28.94
C ILE A 159 -25.80 20.47 -29.59
N ALA A 160 -26.02 20.72 -30.89
CA ALA A 160 -27.20 20.24 -31.61
C ALA A 160 -27.33 18.71 -31.56
N ARG A 161 -26.23 17.97 -31.76
CA ARG A 161 -26.20 16.51 -31.62
C ARG A 161 -26.56 16.04 -30.22
N ALA A 162 -26.22 16.80 -29.18
CA ALA A 162 -26.59 16.45 -27.81
C ALA A 162 -28.09 16.61 -27.56
N TYR A 163 -28.72 17.67 -28.09
CA TYR A 163 -30.18 17.83 -28.06
C TYR A 163 -30.87 16.71 -28.84
N GLN A 164 -30.40 16.38 -30.05
CA GLN A 164 -30.96 15.29 -30.86
C GLN A 164 -30.88 13.92 -30.15
N ARG A 165 -29.76 13.63 -29.46
CA ARG A 165 -29.64 12.41 -28.66
C ARG A 165 -30.67 12.33 -27.55
N ASN A 166 -30.99 13.44 -26.90
CA ASN A 166 -32.00 13.47 -25.84
C ASN A 166 -33.40 13.22 -26.39
N VAL A 167 -33.74 13.89 -27.50
CA VAL A 167 -35.03 13.66 -28.17
C VAL A 167 -35.15 12.20 -28.60
N ARG A 168 -34.08 11.61 -29.14
CA ARG A 168 -34.05 10.21 -29.53
C ARG A 168 -34.20 9.27 -28.33
N TYR A 169 -33.49 9.53 -27.24
CA TYR A 169 -33.58 8.73 -26.02
C TYR A 169 -35.00 8.77 -25.45
N ALA A 170 -35.58 9.97 -25.34
CA ALA A 170 -36.97 10.15 -24.91
C ALA A 170 -37.96 9.39 -25.80
N TYR A 171 -37.79 9.46 -27.12
CA TYR A 171 -38.61 8.72 -28.09
C TYR A 171 -38.49 7.20 -27.94
N GLU A 172 -37.26 6.68 -27.86
CA GLU A 172 -37.01 5.23 -27.72
C GLU A 172 -37.58 4.71 -26.39
N LEU A 173 -37.43 5.46 -25.30
CA LEU A 173 -37.93 5.10 -23.98
C LEU A 173 -39.46 5.11 -23.94
N TYR A 174 -40.10 6.14 -24.52
CA TYR A 174 -41.56 6.24 -24.62
C TYR A 174 -42.14 5.06 -25.41
N ASN A 175 -41.58 4.76 -26.59
CA ASN A 175 -42.06 3.66 -27.42
C ASN A 175 -41.84 2.29 -26.80
N LYS A 176 -40.71 2.10 -26.10
CA LYS A 176 -40.44 0.84 -25.41
C LYS A 176 -41.46 0.61 -24.29
N ARG A 177 -41.59 1.56 -23.37
CA ARG A 177 -42.42 1.40 -22.16
C ARG A 177 -43.91 1.47 -22.41
N PHE A 178 -44.37 2.30 -23.35
CA PHE A 178 -45.79 2.63 -23.46
C PHE A 178 -46.45 2.20 -24.78
N ILE A 179 -45.66 1.82 -25.79
CA ILE A 179 -46.18 1.31 -27.07
C ILE A 179 -45.88 -0.19 -27.24
N THR A 180 -44.71 -0.66 -26.84
CA THR A 180 -44.23 -2.04 -27.10
C THR A 180 -44.53 -3.01 -25.96
N ASP A 181 -44.12 -2.66 -24.73
CA ASP A 181 -44.30 -3.50 -23.54
C ASP A 181 -45.68 -3.23 -22.91
N GLN A 182 -46.77 -3.69 -23.52
CA GLN A 182 -48.11 -3.66 -22.87
C GLN A 182 -48.20 -4.69 -21.73
N LEU A 183 -47.52 -4.44 -20.61
CA LEU A 183 -47.66 -5.25 -19.40
C LEU A 183 -48.87 -4.77 -18.58
N ASN A 184 -49.95 -5.55 -18.69
CA ASN A 184 -51.04 -5.75 -17.71
C ASN A 184 -51.33 -4.61 -16.71
N ASN A 185 -52.23 -3.71 -17.12
CA ASN A 185 -53.36 -3.17 -16.36
C ASN A 185 -53.12 -2.77 -14.88
N ILE A 186 -52.59 -1.56 -14.65
CA ILE A 186 -52.91 -0.70 -13.51
C ILE A 186 -52.94 0.75 -14.05
N ASP A 187 -54.07 1.44 -13.90
CA ASP A 187 -54.36 2.84 -14.26
C ASP A 187 -53.38 3.55 -15.23
N LEU A 188 -53.78 3.64 -16.51
CA LEU A 188 -53.01 4.35 -17.53
C LEU A 188 -52.84 5.84 -17.16
N MET A 189 -51.68 6.15 -16.58
CA MET A 189 -51.18 7.51 -16.38
C MET A 189 -51.40 8.34 -17.66
N PRO A 190 -51.95 9.57 -17.59
CA PRO A 190 -52.18 10.44 -18.74
C PRO A 190 -50.92 10.69 -19.58
N PHE A 191 -51.09 11.03 -20.86
CA PHE A 191 -49.98 11.17 -21.82
C PHE A 191 -48.96 12.22 -21.36
N GLU A 192 -49.45 13.34 -20.84
CA GLU A 192 -48.66 14.45 -20.33
C GLU A 192 -47.77 14.06 -19.14
N LEU A 193 -48.24 13.16 -18.27
CA LEU A 193 -47.47 12.68 -17.13
C LEU A 193 -46.43 11.65 -17.56
N ARG A 194 -46.77 10.77 -18.52
CA ARG A 194 -45.79 9.84 -19.12
C ARG A 194 -44.65 10.59 -19.79
N ILE A 195 -44.95 11.61 -20.58
CA ILE A 195 -43.90 12.43 -21.22
C ILE A 195 -43.10 13.21 -20.17
N THR A 196 -43.74 13.67 -19.09
CA THR A 196 -43.04 14.34 -17.98
C THR A 196 -42.02 13.41 -17.33
N GLU A 197 -42.39 12.18 -17.00
CA GLU A 197 -41.48 11.14 -16.49
C GLU A 197 -40.29 10.96 -17.45
N ILE A 198 -40.58 10.74 -18.74
CA ILE A 198 -39.56 10.53 -19.78
C ILE A 198 -38.62 11.73 -19.92
N ASN A 199 -39.14 12.96 -19.85
CA ASN A 199 -38.34 14.18 -19.93
C ASN A 199 -37.40 14.31 -18.73
N LEU A 200 -37.88 14.04 -17.51
CA LEU A 200 -37.07 14.10 -16.29
C LEU A 200 -36.01 13.00 -16.25
N GLU A 201 -36.36 11.76 -16.65
CA GLU A 201 -35.40 10.66 -16.79
C GLU A 201 -34.33 10.97 -17.84
N THR A 202 -34.72 11.61 -18.96
CA THR A 202 -33.76 12.05 -19.99
C THR A 202 -32.75 13.08 -19.42
N VAL A 203 -33.18 13.96 -18.52
CA VAL A 203 -32.30 14.92 -17.83
C VAL A 203 -31.39 14.20 -16.84
N ALA A 204 -31.91 13.27 -16.04
CA ALA A 204 -31.12 12.48 -15.09
C ALA A 204 -30.03 11.67 -15.83
N HIS A 205 -30.40 10.95 -16.88
CA HIS A 205 -29.48 10.19 -17.72
C HIS A 205 -28.37 11.06 -18.34
N GLN A 206 -28.71 12.28 -18.78
CA GLN A 206 -27.73 13.24 -19.28
C GLN A 206 -26.68 13.65 -18.24
N LEU A 207 -27.12 13.88 -17.01
CA LEU A 207 -26.24 14.21 -15.89
C LEU A 207 -25.34 13.01 -15.57
N GLU A 208 -25.89 11.81 -15.47
CA GLU A 208 -25.17 10.57 -15.18
C GLU A 208 -24.07 10.26 -16.22
N LEU A 209 -24.40 10.33 -17.52
CA LEU A 209 -23.42 10.14 -18.60
C LEU A 209 -22.26 11.13 -18.48
N LYS A 210 -22.57 12.37 -18.09
CA LYS A 210 -21.55 13.40 -17.94
C LYS A 210 -20.69 13.18 -16.69
N THR A 211 -21.28 12.75 -15.59
CA THR A 211 -20.58 12.35 -14.36
C THR A 211 -19.60 11.22 -14.64
N THR A 212 -20.04 10.18 -15.33
CA THR A 212 -19.18 9.05 -15.74
C THR A 212 -18.01 9.51 -16.62
N GLY A 213 -18.26 10.44 -17.54
CA GLY A 213 -17.20 11.03 -18.37
C GLY A 213 -16.17 11.80 -17.55
N LEU A 214 -16.61 12.59 -16.56
CA LEU A 214 -15.72 13.34 -15.67
C LEU A 214 -14.95 12.42 -14.72
N LEU A 215 -15.56 11.34 -14.24
CA LEU A 215 -14.91 10.31 -13.44
C LEU A 215 -13.74 9.66 -14.20
N ASN A 216 -13.91 9.38 -15.48
CA ASN A 216 -12.85 8.82 -16.31
C ASN A 216 -11.71 9.82 -16.55
N GLU A 217 -12.02 11.10 -16.80
CA GLU A 217 -11.03 12.18 -16.88
C GLU A 217 -10.25 12.32 -15.56
N PHE A 218 -10.95 12.26 -14.42
CA PHE A 218 -10.35 12.27 -13.08
C PHE A 218 -9.39 11.10 -12.86
N ARG A 219 -9.81 9.87 -13.21
CA ARG A 219 -8.95 8.68 -13.08
C ARG A 219 -7.65 8.84 -13.86
N GLN A 220 -7.71 9.35 -15.09
CA GLN A 220 -6.51 9.57 -15.91
C GLN A 220 -5.56 10.60 -15.29
N ILE A 221 -6.08 11.74 -14.84
CA ILE A 221 -5.29 12.79 -14.20
C ILE A 221 -4.70 12.29 -12.87
N ARG A 222 -5.46 11.50 -12.11
CA ARG A 222 -5.02 10.90 -10.85
C ARG A 222 -3.82 9.97 -11.04
N GLU A 223 -3.87 9.05 -12.00
CA GLU A 223 -2.74 8.15 -12.30
C GLU A 223 -1.47 8.93 -12.71
N GLN A 224 -1.63 10.02 -13.46
CA GLN A 224 -0.52 10.89 -13.84
C GLN A 224 0.05 11.67 -12.63
N ALA A 225 -0.82 12.18 -11.76
CA ALA A 225 -0.40 12.94 -10.58
C ALA A 225 0.38 12.07 -9.57
N TYR A 226 0.07 10.78 -9.46
CA TYR A 226 0.81 9.84 -8.60
C TYR A 226 2.17 9.42 -9.16
N THR A 227 2.37 9.51 -10.48
CA THR A 227 3.64 9.10 -11.10
C THR A 227 4.64 10.24 -11.22
N CYS A 228 4.22 11.47 -11.50
CA CYS A 228 5.08 12.66 -11.52
C CYS A 228 4.25 13.95 -11.45
N ILE A 229 4.45 14.79 -10.42
CA ILE A 229 3.74 16.07 -10.28
C ILE A 229 4.39 17.10 -11.21
N THR A 230 3.68 17.49 -12.28
CA THR A 230 4.09 18.56 -13.20
C THR A 230 3.15 19.76 -13.14
N LEU A 231 3.63 20.94 -13.56
CA LEU A 231 2.79 22.15 -13.72
C LEU A 231 1.63 21.92 -14.70
N GLY A 232 1.80 21.03 -15.69
CA GLY A 232 0.75 20.63 -16.63
C GLY A 232 -0.38 19.88 -15.92
N SER A 233 -0.04 18.89 -15.10
CA SER A 233 -1.00 18.06 -14.34
C SER A 233 -1.82 18.91 -13.36
N LEU A 234 -1.20 19.89 -12.70
CA LEU A 234 -1.90 20.85 -11.82
C LEU A 234 -2.93 21.69 -12.58
N ARG A 235 -2.59 22.14 -13.79
CA ARG A 235 -3.50 22.92 -14.63
C ARG A 235 -4.68 22.08 -15.11
N GLU A 236 -4.44 20.82 -15.46
CA GLU A 236 -5.49 19.88 -15.86
C GLU A 236 -6.44 19.57 -14.70
N LEU A 237 -5.91 19.37 -13.49
CA LEU A 237 -6.71 19.18 -12.28
C LEU A 237 -7.58 20.41 -11.96
N ALA A 238 -7.03 21.62 -12.07
CA ALA A 238 -7.77 22.86 -11.88
C ALA A 238 -8.91 23.02 -12.92
N LEU A 239 -8.65 22.69 -14.19
CA LEU A 239 -9.67 22.69 -15.24
C LEU A 239 -10.75 21.63 -15.01
N LEU A 240 -10.38 20.46 -14.49
CA LEU A 240 -11.33 19.41 -14.13
C LEU A 240 -12.22 19.84 -12.95
N LYS A 241 -11.64 20.46 -11.91
CA LYS A 241 -12.38 21.02 -10.77
C LYS A 241 -13.44 22.02 -11.24
N GLU A 242 -13.08 22.96 -12.10
CA GLU A 242 -14.03 23.93 -12.66
C GLU A 242 -15.18 23.25 -13.43
N LYS A 243 -14.86 22.21 -14.23
CA LYS A 243 -15.89 21.42 -14.93
C LYS A 243 -16.82 20.71 -13.94
N VAL A 244 -16.27 20.03 -12.93
CA VAL A 244 -17.06 19.28 -11.93
C VAL A 244 -17.96 20.23 -11.14
N ASP A 245 -17.45 21.36 -10.66
CA ASP A 245 -18.23 22.34 -9.91
C ASP A 245 -19.37 22.94 -10.75
N LYS A 246 -19.11 23.21 -12.03
CA LYS A 246 -20.15 23.69 -12.97
C LYS A 246 -21.27 22.66 -13.18
N TYR A 247 -20.92 21.38 -13.28
CA TYR A 247 -21.92 20.31 -13.46
C TYR A 247 -22.65 19.96 -12.15
N LYS A 248 -21.97 20.04 -11.00
CA LYS A 248 -22.58 19.93 -9.67
C LYS A 248 -23.67 20.98 -9.49
N ARG A 249 -23.35 22.26 -9.74
CA ARG A 249 -24.33 23.35 -9.68
C ARG A 249 -25.52 23.12 -10.61
N HIS A 250 -25.28 22.54 -11.79
CA HIS A 250 -26.37 22.25 -12.72
C HIS A 250 -27.28 21.10 -12.23
N ALA A 251 -26.70 20.05 -11.63
CA ALA A 251 -27.46 18.97 -11.03
C ALA A 251 -28.28 19.46 -9.82
N ASP A 252 -27.67 20.30 -8.96
CA ASP A 252 -28.35 20.94 -7.82
C ASP A 252 -29.57 21.75 -8.27
N LEU A 253 -29.38 22.65 -9.25
CA LEU A 253 -30.46 23.48 -9.79
C LEU A 253 -31.53 22.65 -10.53
N SER A 254 -31.17 21.51 -11.12
CA SER A 254 -32.14 20.62 -11.80
C SER A 254 -33.03 19.91 -10.78
N HIS A 255 -32.45 19.49 -9.66
CA HIS A 255 -33.17 18.91 -8.55
C HIS A 255 -34.07 19.95 -7.86
N GLU A 256 -33.57 21.16 -7.65
CA GLU A 256 -34.35 22.28 -7.08
C GLU A 256 -35.57 22.64 -7.95
N ALA A 257 -35.44 22.64 -9.28
CA ALA A 257 -36.56 22.92 -10.18
C ALA A 257 -37.71 21.89 -10.07
N ILE A 258 -37.40 20.63 -9.71
CA ILE A 258 -38.43 19.61 -9.45
C ILE A 258 -39.07 19.84 -8.08
N LEU A 259 -38.25 20.15 -7.07
CA LEU A 259 -38.73 20.46 -5.72
C LEU A 259 -39.62 21.71 -5.70
N GLU A 260 -39.35 22.70 -6.54
CA GLU A 260 -40.18 23.91 -6.68
C GLU A 260 -41.60 23.56 -7.12
N VAL A 261 -41.76 22.64 -8.08
CA VAL A 261 -43.08 22.15 -8.51
C VAL A 261 -43.75 21.33 -7.42
N LEU A 262 -43.00 20.44 -6.75
CA LEU A 262 -43.50 19.64 -5.62
C LEU A 262 -43.97 20.52 -4.45
N ALA A 263 -43.37 21.70 -4.25
CA ALA A 263 -43.73 22.62 -3.18
C ALA A 263 -45.03 23.40 -3.44
N HIS A 264 -45.51 23.46 -4.70
CA HIS A 264 -46.68 24.23 -5.10
C HIS A 264 -47.79 23.31 -5.62
N ASN A 265 -48.79 23.03 -4.77
CA ASN A 265 -49.93 22.18 -5.14
C ASN A 265 -50.68 22.67 -6.40
N GLU A 266 -50.72 23.98 -6.64
CA GLU A 266 -51.35 24.57 -7.84
C GLU A 266 -50.64 24.16 -9.13
N ASP A 267 -49.31 24.03 -9.10
CA ASP A 267 -48.51 23.59 -10.24
C ASP A 267 -48.69 22.09 -10.46
N MET A 268 -48.66 21.27 -9.39
CA MET A 268 -48.92 19.83 -9.50
C MET A 268 -50.30 19.50 -10.06
N ILE A 269 -51.34 20.22 -9.62
CA ILE A 269 -52.69 20.07 -10.18
C ILE A 269 -52.71 20.53 -11.64
N GLY A 270 -52.02 21.62 -11.95
CA GLY A 270 -51.93 22.17 -13.30
C GLY A 270 -51.25 21.25 -14.32
N MET A 271 -50.53 20.22 -13.88
CA MET A 271 -49.89 19.22 -14.74
C MET A 271 -50.89 18.22 -15.35
N TYR A 272 -52.11 18.10 -14.83
CA TYR A 272 -53.17 17.28 -15.43
C TYR A 272 -53.84 18.02 -16.59
N LEU A 273 -53.26 17.95 -17.78
CA LEU A 273 -53.75 18.66 -18.96
C LEU A 273 -55.02 18.02 -19.57
N THR A 274 -55.22 16.71 -19.39
CA THR A 274 -56.34 15.95 -19.98
C THR A 274 -57.66 16.11 -19.21
N ASP A 275 -57.60 16.43 -17.91
CA ASP A 275 -58.76 16.45 -17.01
C ASP A 275 -59.14 17.90 -16.63
N ASN A 276 -60.07 18.50 -17.37
CA ASN A 276 -60.54 19.88 -17.16
C ASN A 276 -61.46 20.07 -15.92
N ARG A 277 -61.51 19.10 -15.00
CA ARG A 277 -62.32 19.20 -13.76
C ARG A 277 -61.57 20.05 -12.73
N LYS A 278 -62.30 20.88 -11.96
CA LYS A 278 -61.75 21.51 -10.75
C LYS A 278 -61.47 20.41 -9.73
N ARG A 279 -60.22 19.96 -9.65
CA ARG A 279 -59.75 19.02 -8.63
C ARG A 279 -59.66 19.70 -7.27
N ASP A 280 -59.95 18.95 -6.21
CA ASP A 280 -59.68 19.40 -4.84
C ASP A 280 -58.16 19.48 -4.63
N ILE A 281 -57.70 20.35 -3.73
CA ILE A 281 -56.26 20.58 -3.48
C ILE A 281 -55.54 19.29 -3.06
N ALA A 282 -56.27 18.26 -2.60
CA ALA A 282 -55.73 16.96 -2.21
C ALA A 282 -55.60 15.92 -3.35
N ASP A 283 -56.06 16.19 -4.58
CA ASP A 283 -56.13 15.21 -5.68
C ASP A 283 -54.95 15.34 -6.68
N HIS A 284 -53.72 15.32 -6.15
CA HIS A 284 -52.45 15.37 -6.91
C HIS A 284 -51.48 14.22 -6.61
N THR A 285 -51.91 13.19 -5.88
CA THR A 285 -51.05 12.10 -5.37
C THR A 285 -50.23 11.40 -6.47
N GLN A 286 -50.78 11.26 -7.68
CA GLN A 286 -50.07 10.59 -8.78
C GLN A 286 -48.90 11.41 -9.34
N VAL A 287 -49.05 12.74 -9.42
CA VAL A 287 -47.98 13.66 -9.85
C VAL A 287 -46.92 13.77 -8.76
N GLU A 288 -47.35 13.86 -7.51
CA GLU A 288 -46.46 13.89 -6.34
C GLU A 288 -45.56 12.65 -6.30
N LEU A 289 -46.13 11.44 -6.39
CA LEU A 289 -45.35 10.19 -6.43
C LEU A 289 -44.37 10.12 -7.61
N LEU A 290 -44.78 10.60 -8.79
CA LEU A 290 -43.90 10.65 -9.97
C LEU A 290 -42.71 11.59 -9.73
N LEU A 291 -42.99 12.82 -9.29
CA LEU A 291 -41.96 13.81 -9.04
C LEU A 291 -41.05 13.38 -7.88
N GLU A 292 -41.58 12.79 -6.80
CA GLU A 292 -40.79 12.20 -5.72
C GLU A 292 -39.84 11.11 -6.22
N ALA A 293 -40.33 10.18 -7.05
CA ALA A 293 -39.48 9.16 -7.67
C ALA A 293 -38.34 9.79 -8.51
N CYS A 294 -38.65 10.79 -9.34
CA CYS A 294 -37.66 11.52 -10.12
C CYS A 294 -36.66 12.30 -9.23
N THR A 295 -37.11 12.88 -8.11
CA THR A 295 -36.20 13.58 -7.18
C THR A 295 -35.20 12.62 -6.55
N LYS A 296 -35.62 11.39 -6.22
CA LYS A 296 -34.76 10.35 -5.67
C LYS A 296 -33.67 9.94 -6.68
N GLU A 297 -34.05 9.72 -7.93
CA GLU A 297 -33.09 9.40 -9.00
C GLU A 297 -32.09 10.54 -9.22
N MET A 298 -32.55 11.80 -9.26
CA MET A 298 -31.66 12.95 -9.37
C MET A 298 -30.75 13.13 -8.15
N ALA A 299 -31.21 12.78 -6.94
CA ALA A 299 -30.40 12.85 -5.73
C ALA A 299 -29.23 11.86 -5.75
N GLU A 300 -29.40 10.68 -6.35
CA GLU A 300 -28.33 9.70 -6.53
C GLU A 300 -27.24 10.20 -7.50
N VAL A 301 -27.66 10.80 -8.62
CA VAL A 301 -26.73 11.42 -9.57
C VAL A 301 -25.99 12.60 -8.93
N ARG A 302 -26.69 13.43 -8.15
CA ARG A 302 -26.12 14.55 -7.39
C ARG A 302 -25.07 14.08 -6.38
N ARG A 303 -25.37 13.01 -5.64
CA ARG A 303 -24.43 12.39 -4.69
C ARG A 303 -23.16 11.95 -5.40
N SER A 304 -23.29 11.24 -6.52
CA SER A 304 -22.15 10.79 -7.32
C SER A 304 -21.26 11.94 -7.82
N ILE A 305 -21.86 13.08 -8.22
CA ILE A 305 -21.09 14.27 -8.60
C ILE A 305 -20.43 14.95 -7.39
N SER A 306 -21.09 14.95 -6.22
CA SER A 306 -20.51 15.49 -5.00
C SER A 306 -19.30 14.68 -4.56
N ASP A 307 -19.40 13.35 -4.56
CA ASP A 307 -18.30 12.44 -4.21
C ASP A 307 -17.10 12.66 -5.14
N LEU A 308 -17.35 12.92 -6.43
CA LEU A 308 -16.29 13.29 -7.39
C LEU A 308 -15.67 14.66 -7.06
N SER A 309 -16.46 15.67 -6.74
CA SER A 309 -15.97 17.00 -6.33
C SER A 309 -15.08 16.92 -5.08
N ASP A 310 -15.50 16.13 -4.09
CA ASP A 310 -14.75 15.92 -2.85
C ASP A 310 -13.46 15.13 -3.11
N SER A 311 -13.50 14.14 -4.02
CA SER A 311 -12.31 13.40 -4.47
C SER A 311 -11.29 14.32 -5.16
N VAL A 312 -11.75 15.23 -6.03
CA VAL A 312 -10.88 16.21 -6.69
C VAL A 312 -10.23 17.15 -5.68
N ARG A 313 -10.97 17.66 -4.69
CA ARG A 313 -10.45 18.51 -3.61
C ARG A 313 -9.44 17.79 -2.71
N THR A 314 -9.68 16.51 -2.45
CA THR A 314 -8.78 15.68 -1.66
C THR A 314 -7.43 15.55 -2.35
N ILE A 315 -7.42 15.27 -3.66
CA ILE A 315 -6.17 15.19 -4.45
C ILE A 315 -5.46 16.56 -4.52
N GLU A 316 -6.19 17.64 -4.74
CA GLU A 316 -5.61 19.00 -4.73
C GLU A 316 -4.91 19.30 -3.40
N SER A 317 -5.54 18.94 -2.28
CA SER A 317 -4.97 19.10 -0.95
C SER A 317 -3.74 18.22 -0.76
N ALA A 318 -3.80 16.95 -1.17
CA ALA A 318 -2.67 16.01 -1.10
C ALA A 318 -1.46 16.52 -1.90
N ILE A 319 -1.68 17.03 -3.11
CA ILE A 319 -0.60 17.65 -3.90
C ILE A 319 -0.04 18.89 -3.21
N GLY A 320 -0.90 19.73 -2.60
CA GLY A 320 -0.47 20.87 -1.78
C GLY A 320 0.42 20.45 -0.61
N PHE A 321 0.09 19.35 0.07
CA PHE A 321 0.91 18.80 1.14
C PHE A 321 2.26 18.28 0.64
N ILE A 322 2.28 17.52 -0.46
CA ILE A 322 3.54 17.02 -1.05
C ILE A 322 4.44 18.18 -1.45
N LEU A 323 3.89 19.21 -2.10
CA LEU A 323 4.66 20.38 -2.52
C LEU A 323 5.21 21.13 -1.31
N ASN A 324 4.43 21.30 -0.24
CA ASN A 324 4.88 21.91 1.00
C ASN A 324 5.94 21.07 1.71
N ALA A 325 5.85 19.74 1.68
CA ALA A 325 6.85 18.84 2.23
C ALA A 325 8.18 18.96 1.47
N VAL A 326 8.15 18.96 0.14
CA VAL A 326 9.34 19.18 -0.71
C VAL A 326 9.94 20.56 -0.47
N LEU A 327 9.11 21.60 -0.34
CA LEU A 327 9.59 22.94 0.02
C LEU A 327 10.26 22.96 1.38
N ASN A 328 9.70 22.28 2.39
CA ASN A 328 10.30 22.18 3.72
C ASN A 328 11.62 21.39 3.69
N GLU A 329 11.72 20.36 2.85
CA GLU A 329 12.96 19.61 2.65
C GLU A 329 14.04 20.48 2.00
N LEU A 330 13.68 21.25 0.96
CA LEU A 330 14.57 22.22 0.33
C LEU A 330 15.03 23.31 1.29
N LEU A 331 14.13 23.85 2.11
CA LEU A 331 14.46 24.83 3.15
C LEU A 331 15.40 24.22 4.20
N THR A 332 15.17 22.97 4.59
CA THR A 332 16.05 22.26 5.53
C THR A 332 17.43 22.02 4.91
N PHE A 333 17.49 21.67 3.62
CA PHE A 333 18.73 21.51 2.87
C PHE A 333 19.50 22.84 2.76
N GLU A 334 18.79 23.94 2.48
CA GLU A 334 19.37 25.28 2.45
C GLU A 334 19.92 25.69 3.82
N ILE A 335 19.18 25.45 4.90
CA ILE A 335 19.65 25.69 6.28
C ILE A 335 20.91 24.88 6.57
N LYS A 336 20.95 23.59 6.18
CA LYS A 336 22.13 22.73 6.32
C LYS A 336 23.33 23.30 5.56
N ILE A 337 23.15 23.71 4.29
CA ILE A 337 24.22 24.35 3.51
C ILE A 337 24.68 25.65 4.17
N ASN A 338 23.76 26.50 4.63
CA ASN A 338 24.10 27.75 5.28
C ASN A 338 24.90 27.54 6.57
N ILE A 339 24.54 26.53 7.37
CA ILE A 339 25.31 26.14 8.56
C ILE A 339 26.71 25.65 8.17
N ILE A 340 26.84 24.84 7.12
CA ILE A 340 28.14 24.37 6.60
C ILE A 340 29.00 25.57 6.14
N MET A 341 28.43 26.47 5.36
CA MET A 341 29.12 27.67 4.86
C MET A 341 29.53 28.61 6.01
N MET A 342 28.70 28.74 7.04
CA MET A 342 29.03 29.48 8.25
C MET A 342 30.18 28.82 9.02
N GLY A 343 30.22 27.49 9.11
CA GLY A 343 31.33 26.73 9.66
C GLY A 343 32.65 26.97 8.90
N PHE A 344 32.61 26.91 7.57
CA PHE A 344 33.76 27.27 6.72
C PHE A 344 34.19 28.72 6.92
N GLY A 345 33.25 29.65 7.06
CA GLY A 345 33.53 31.07 7.32
C GLY A 345 34.23 31.32 8.65
N ILE A 346 33.79 30.68 9.73
CA ILE A 346 34.42 30.78 11.06
C ILE A 346 35.82 30.17 11.03
N GLY A 347 35.99 29.00 10.42
CA GLY A 347 37.31 28.36 10.27
C GLY A 347 38.29 29.23 9.46
N ALA A 348 37.84 29.79 8.35
CA ALA A 348 38.64 30.70 7.53
C ALA A 348 38.98 32.01 8.25
N PHE A 349 38.08 32.53 9.10
CA PHE A 349 38.33 33.71 9.92
C PHE A 349 39.44 33.48 10.94
N ILE A 350 39.44 32.34 11.64
CA ILE A 350 40.50 31.98 12.60
C ILE A 350 41.85 31.85 11.89
N ALA A 351 41.90 31.20 10.72
CA ALA A 351 43.10 31.13 9.90
C ALA A 351 43.54 32.52 9.39
N GLY A 352 42.58 33.37 9.04
CA GLY A 352 42.81 34.74 8.57
C GLY A 352 43.42 35.66 9.63
N ILE A 353 43.04 35.53 10.90
CA ILE A 353 43.65 36.30 12.01
C ILE A 353 45.15 36.01 12.14
N TYR A 354 45.60 34.80 11.78
CA TYR A 354 47.01 34.43 11.80
C TYR A 354 47.76 34.84 10.52
N GLY A 355 47.07 34.86 9.37
CA GLY A 355 47.67 35.18 8.07
C GLY A 355 47.66 36.67 7.70
N MET A 356 46.84 37.49 8.36
CA MET A 356 46.84 38.93 8.17
C MET A 356 47.89 39.58 9.08
N ASN A 357 48.70 40.47 8.50
CA ASN A 357 49.85 41.20 9.06
C ASN A 357 49.47 42.18 10.20
N LEU A 358 48.64 41.73 11.14
CA LEU A 358 48.24 42.41 12.35
C LEU A 358 49.28 42.09 13.42
N LEU A 359 49.86 43.11 14.04
CA LEU A 359 50.89 42.97 15.08
C LEU A 359 50.29 42.34 16.35
N ASN A 360 50.13 41.02 16.34
CA ASN A 360 49.40 40.29 17.39
C ASN A 360 50.34 39.61 18.40
N GLY A 361 51.65 39.56 18.13
CA GLY A 361 52.67 38.93 18.99
C GLY A 361 52.62 37.39 19.07
N ILE A 362 51.52 36.78 18.62
CA ILE A 362 51.28 35.33 18.60
C ILE A 362 52.27 34.60 17.68
N GLU A 363 52.73 35.25 16.61
CA GLU A 363 53.69 34.72 15.63
C GLU A 363 55.09 34.45 16.20
N GLN A 364 55.42 35.02 17.36
CA GLN A 364 56.71 34.84 18.01
C GLN A 364 56.80 33.56 18.84
N ALA A 365 55.66 32.89 19.10
CA ALA A 365 55.63 31.64 19.84
C ALA A 365 55.81 30.45 18.86
N PRO A 366 56.84 29.60 19.04
CA PRO A 366 57.17 28.54 18.08
C PRO A 366 56.09 27.45 17.93
N TYR A 367 55.15 27.37 18.89
CA TYR A 367 54.03 26.42 18.88
C TYR A 367 52.72 27.02 18.37
N ALA A 368 52.64 28.33 18.12
CA ALA A 368 51.39 28.99 17.73
C ALA A 368 50.88 28.53 16.35
N PHE A 369 51.78 28.32 15.39
CA PHE A 369 51.42 27.78 14.07
C PHE A 369 50.76 26.40 14.19
N TYR A 370 51.36 25.49 14.97
CA TYR A 370 50.84 24.14 15.18
C TYR A 370 49.52 24.13 15.97
N ALA A 371 49.36 25.03 16.94
CA ALA A 371 48.12 25.17 17.70
C ALA A 371 46.96 25.69 16.83
N VAL A 372 47.21 26.69 15.97
CA VAL A 372 46.19 27.25 15.06
C VAL A 372 45.85 26.24 13.96
N ALA A 373 46.85 25.62 13.31
CA ALA A 373 46.61 24.59 12.30
C ALA A 373 45.93 23.34 12.89
N GLY A 374 46.35 22.90 14.08
CA GLY A 374 45.73 21.79 14.81
C GLY A 374 44.30 22.07 15.22
N SER A 375 44.01 23.27 15.74
CA SER A 375 42.63 23.66 16.09
C SER A 375 41.73 23.72 14.85
N GLY A 376 42.22 24.27 13.72
CA GLY A 376 41.48 24.28 12.46
C GLY A 376 41.16 22.86 11.96
N PHE A 377 42.12 21.93 12.07
CA PHE A 377 41.93 20.54 11.66
C PHE A 377 40.98 19.79 12.61
N CYS A 378 41.07 20.01 13.92
CA CYS A 378 40.17 19.41 14.92
C CYS A 378 38.74 19.94 14.83
N PHE A 379 38.56 21.23 14.53
CA PHE A 379 37.22 21.79 14.28
C PHE A 379 36.62 21.23 12.98
N LEU A 380 37.41 21.14 11.91
CA LEU A 380 36.95 20.55 10.65
C LEU A 380 36.64 19.05 10.78
N SER A 381 37.49 18.28 11.48
CA SER A 381 37.27 16.85 11.72
C SER A 381 36.11 16.59 12.67
N GLY A 382 35.96 17.40 13.74
CA GLY A 382 34.83 17.32 14.67
C GLY A 382 33.50 17.65 13.99
N PHE A 383 33.48 18.62 13.08
CA PHE A 383 32.29 18.96 12.31
C PHE A 383 31.95 17.89 11.25
N ILE A 384 32.96 17.33 10.58
CA ILE A 384 32.78 16.19 9.66
C ILE A 384 32.25 14.97 10.43
N SER A 385 32.71 14.69 11.65
CA SER A 385 32.15 13.63 12.48
C SER A 385 30.69 13.87 12.84
N ILE A 386 30.27 15.10 13.16
CA ILE A 386 28.85 15.43 13.41
C ILE A 386 27.99 15.22 12.16
N VAL A 387 28.55 15.45 10.97
CA VAL A 387 27.84 15.25 9.69
C VAL A 387 27.84 13.78 9.25
N VAL A 388 28.89 13.00 9.56
CA VAL A 388 29.00 11.56 9.23
C VAL A 388 28.15 10.69 10.16
N VAL A 389 27.91 11.12 11.40
CA VAL A 389 26.92 10.48 12.29
C VAL A 389 25.48 10.61 11.71
N GLY A 390 25.28 11.42 10.67
CA GLY A 390 24.03 11.56 9.91
C GLY A 390 23.68 10.43 8.92
N LEU A 391 24.44 9.34 8.84
CA LEU A 391 24.16 8.23 7.92
C LEU A 391 23.48 7.07 8.67
N SER A 392 22.17 6.92 8.43
CA SER A 392 21.24 5.95 9.03
C SER A 392 20.66 6.32 10.40
N TYR A 393 20.01 7.48 10.49
CA TYR A 393 19.01 7.69 11.54
C TYR A 393 17.66 7.12 11.07
N GLY A 394 17.05 6.25 11.88
CA GLY A 394 15.64 5.88 11.70
C GLY A 394 14.71 7.03 12.09
N LEU A 395 13.42 6.73 12.22
CA LEU A 395 12.37 7.73 12.44
C LEU A 395 12.70 8.60 13.66
N ASN A 396 12.91 9.89 13.43
CA ASN A 396 13.26 10.84 14.49
C ASN A 396 12.00 11.39 15.19
N ASN A 397 11.23 10.51 15.82
CA ASN A 397 10.10 10.87 16.71
C ASN A 397 10.50 10.84 18.20
N GLY A 398 11.80 10.70 18.50
CA GLY A 398 12.34 10.62 19.86
C GLY A 398 12.22 9.26 20.54
N LEU A 399 11.61 8.27 19.89
CA LEU A 399 11.42 6.90 20.38
C LEU A 399 12.36 5.92 19.66
N GLY A 400 12.37 4.66 20.12
CA GLY A 400 13.13 3.58 19.46
C GLY A 400 14.64 3.79 19.41
N LYS A 401 15.22 4.53 20.36
CA LYS A 401 16.69 4.72 20.43
C LYS A 401 17.45 3.40 20.63
N THR A 402 16.80 2.45 21.28
CA THR A 402 17.15 1.03 21.35
C THR A 402 15.93 0.21 20.92
N PRO A 403 16.08 -1.07 20.57
CA PRO A 403 14.95 -1.93 20.24
C PRO A 403 13.93 -2.00 21.38
N GLN A 404 12.64 -2.01 21.06
CA GLN A 404 11.59 -2.08 22.07
C GLN A 404 11.60 -3.42 22.82
N MET A 405 11.27 -3.37 24.10
CA MET A 405 11.13 -4.55 24.97
C MET A 405 9.75 -4.57 25.62
N GLY A 406 9.07 -5.70 25.60
CA GLY A 406 7.72 -5.78 26.12
C GLY A 406 7.08 -7.15 25.99
N TRP A 407 5.76 -7.19 26.02
CA TRP A 407 4.93 -8.38 25.91
C TRP A 407 3.79 -8.12 24.92
N ASN A 408 3.36 -9.16 24.20
CA ASN A 408 2.22 -9.09 23.28
C ASN A 408 1.24 -10.25 23.52
N SER A 409 -0.07 -9.96 23.43
CA SER A 409 -1.14 -10.91 23.74
C SER A 409 -1.37 -12.05 22.73
N TRP A 410 -0.92 -11.90 21.48
CA TRP A 410 -1.38 -12.72 20.35
C TRP A 410 -1.12 -14.22 20.50
N TYR A 411 0.13 -14.65 20.65
CA TYR A 411 0.47 -16.07 20.51
C TYR A 411 -0.02 -16.96 21.65
N ASN A 412 -0.37 -16.38 22.78
CA ASN A 412 -0.95 -17.11 23.90
C ASN A 412 -2.48 -17.03 23.93
N PHE A 413 -3.03 -15.83 23.69
CA PHE A 413 -4.47 -15.60 23.86
C PHE A 413 -5.26 -15.60 22.57
N TRP A 414 -4.63 -15.34 21.43
CA TRP A 414 -5.30 -15.04 20.16
C TRP A 414 -6.36 -13.96 20.39
N CYS A 415 -7.62 -14.25 20.10
CA CYS A 415 -8.76 -13.34 20.36
C CYS A 415 -9.45 -13.56 21.71
N ASN A 416 -8.91 -14.42 22.58
CA ASN A 416 -9.53 -14.81 23.84
C ASN A 416 -8.80 -14.22 25.05
N TYR A 417 -8.88 -12.91 25.20
CA TYR A 417 -8.36 -12.18 26.36
C TYR A 417 -9.36 -11.11 26.84
N THR A 418 -9.25 -10.75 28.12
CA THR A 418 -10.12 -9.76 28.78
C THR A 418 -9.27 -8.75 29.54
N GLU A 419 -9.85 -7.61 29.90
CA GLU A 419 -9.21 -6.58 30.73
C GLU A 419 -8.53 -7.16 31.98
N LYS A 420 -9.23 -8.04 32.71
CA LYS A 420 -8.68 -8.67 33.91
C LYS A 420 -7.48 -9.56 33.63
N MET A 421 -7.50 -10.33 32.54
CA MET A 421 -6.35 -11.16 32.15
C MET A 421 -5.12 -10.31 31.84
N ILE A 422 -5.31 -9.14 31.20
CA ILE A 422 -4.21 -8.22 30.91
C ILE A 422 -3.67 -7.60 32.20
N GLN A 423 -4.54 -7.20 33.14
CA GLN A 423 -4.12 -6.72 34.46
C GLN A 423 -3.28 -7.77 35.22
N ASP A 424 -3.74 -9.03 35.25
CA ASP A 424 -3.01 -10.12 35.90
C ASP A 424 -1.64 -10.37 35.24
N THR A 425 -1.57 -10.22 33.91
CA THR A 425 -0.30 -10.29 33.15
C THR A 425 0.62 -9.14 33.51
N VAL A 426 0.11 -7.91 33.65
CA VAL A 426 0.89 -6.74 34.07
C VAL A 426 1.47 -6.95 35.46
N ASP A 427 0.65 -7.38 36.42
CA ASP A 427 1.09 -7.65 37.79
C ASP A 427 2.21 -8.70 37.80
N THR A 428 2.06 -9.75 36.99
CA THR A 428 3.10 -10.79 36.85
C THR A 428 4.39 -10.27 36.23
N ILE A 429 4.33 -9.40 35.22
CA ILE A 429 5.52 -8.79 34.58
C ILE A 429 6.32 -7.98 35.61
N ILE A 430 5.63 -7.33 36.54
CA ILE A 430 6.24 -6.58 37.64
C ILE A 430 6.85 -7.55 38.66
N ASP A 431 6.05 -8.49 39.18
CA ASP A 431 6.45 -9.41 40.25
C ASP A 431 7.57 -10.36 39.84
N SER A 432 7.62 -10.75 38.56
CA SER A 432 8.67 -11.61 38.01
C SER A 432 10.01 -10.90 37.79
N GLY A 433 10.04 -9.56 37.85
CA GLY A 433 11.21 -8.73 37.57
C GLY A 433 11.42 -8.39 36.10
N LEU A 434 10.50 -8.79 35.19
CA LEU A 434 10.59 -8.47 33.76
C LEU A 434 10.49 -6.95 33.52
N ALA A 435 9.59 -6.26 34.22
CA ALA A 435 9.52 -4.79 34.15
C ALA A 435 10.87 -4.14 34.49
N ALA A 436 11.52 -4.60 35.58
CA ALA A 436 12.82 -4.11 36.01
C ALA A 436 13.96 -4.45 35.04
N ALA A 437 13.83 -5.54 34.28
CA ALA A 437 14.76 -5.91 33.22
C ALA A 437 14.58 -5.10 31.92
N GLY A 438 13.53 -4.26 31.83
CA GLY A 438 13.28 -3.34 30.72
C GLY A 438 12.05 -3.68 29.86
N TYR A 439 11.33 -4.76 30.16
CA TYR A 439 10.10 -5.11 29.43
C TYR A 439 8.94 -4.18 29.83
N GLU A 440 8.87 -3.01 29.16
CA GLU A 440 7.98 -1.92 29.54
C GLU A 440 6.69 -1.82 28.69
N TYR A 441 6.68 -2.34 27.46
CA TYR A 441 5.51 -2.25 26.58
C TYR A 441 4.54 -3.42 26.78
N ILE A 442 3.30 -3.12 27.15
CA ILE A 442 2.19 -4.07 27.24
C ILE A 442 1.33 -3.92 25.99
N ASN A 443 1.58 -4.76 24.99
CA ASN A 443 0.96 -4.64 23.68
C ASN A 443 -0.26 -5.55 23.55
N LEU A 444 -1.42 -4.94 23.35
CA LEU A 444 -2.65 -5.63 23.00
C LEU A 444 -2.72 -5.85 21.49
N ASP A 445 -2.83 -7.10 21.06
CA ASP A 445 -2.91 -7.47 19.65
C ASP A 445 -4.35 -7.44 19.12
N ASP A 446 -4.64 -8.08 17.97
CA ASP A 446 -5.96 -8.05 17.32
C ASP A 446 -7.11 -8.52 18.26
N CYS A 447 -8.35 -8.24 17.87
CA CYS A 447 -9.60 -8.60 18.56
C CYS A 447 -10.04 -7.75 19.76
N TRP A 448 -9.38 -6.62 20.06
CA TRP A 448 -9.85 -5.68 21.09
C TRP A 448 -11.03 -4.82 20.63
N GLN A 449 -11.18 -4.61 19.31
CA GLN A 449 -12.23 -3.80 18.70
C GLN A 449 -13.36 -4.66 18.09
N ILE A 450 -14.58 -4.13 18.07
CA ILE A 450 -15.76 -4.85 17.56
C ILE A 450 -16.39 -4.24 16.31
N ASP A 451 -16.50 -2.92 16.24
CA ASP A 451 -17.18 -2.20 15.16
C ASP A 451 -16.76 -0.71 15.14
N ARG A 452 -17.36 0.09 14.26
CA ARG A 452 -17.32 1.56 14.29
C ARG A 452 -18.70 2.13 14.60
N ASP A 453 -18.74 3.24 15.32
CA ASP A 453 -19.99 3.98 15.55
C ASP A 453 -20.47 4.74 14.30
N ALA A 454 -21.64 5.41 14.40
CA ALA A 454 -22.19 6.22 13.31
C ALA A 454 -21.28 7.37 12.86
N ASN A 455 -20.34 7.80 13.72
CA ASN A 455 -19.34 8.81 13.39
C ASN A 455 -18.08 8.18 12.78
N GLY A 456 -17.99 6.86 12.63
CA GLY A 456 -16.83 6.15 12.13
C GLY A 456 -15.72 5.96 13.17
N THR A 457 -15.99 6.19 14.46
CA THR A 457 -15.03 5.99 15.56
C THR A 457 -14.99 4.52 15.95
N ILE A 458 -13.78 3.95 16.03
CA ILE A 458 -13.56 2.56 16.42
C ILE A 458 -14.05 2.29 17.85
N GLN A 459 -14.78 1.18 18.03
CA GLN A 459 -15.39 0.78 19.31
C GLN A 459 -14.64 -0.40 19.91
N VAL A 460 -14.29 -0.26 21.19
CA VAL A 460 -13.70 -1.31 22.03
C VAL A 460 -14.77 -2.36 22.33
N ASP A 461 -14.40 -3.63 22.40
CA ASP A 461 -15.29 -4.71 22.86
C ASP A 461 -15.73 -4.45 24.33
N PRO A 462 -17.01 -4.11 24.58
CA PRO A 462 -17.48 -3.78 25.93
C PRO A 462 -17.64 -5.02 26.81
N ILE A 463 -17.59 -6.23 26.26
CA ILE A 463 -17.65 -7.48 27.02
C ILE A 463 -16.23 -7.81 27.52
N ALA A 464 -15.23 -7.72 26.64
CA ALA A 464 -13.84 -7.99 27.01
C ALA A 464 -13.22 -6.85 27.84
N PHE A 465 -13.63 -5.61 27.58
CA PHE A 465 -13.13 -4.39 28.24
C PHE A 465 -14.28 -3.53 28.78
N PRO A 466 -14.96 -3.97 29.84
CA PRO A 466 -16.14 -3.29 30.38
C PRO A 466 -15.87 -1.85 30.85
N ASN A 467 -14.63 -1.53 31.24
CA ASN A 467 -14.25 -0.16 31.65
C ASN A 467 -13.73 0.69 30.48
N GLY A 468 -13.67 0.13 29.27
CA GLY A 468 -13.10 0.75 28.08
C GLY A 468 -11.57 0.79 28.07
N MET A 469 -11.00 1.11 26.90
CA MET A 469 -9.55 1.01 26.69
C MET A 469 -8.74 1.99 27.56
N ARG A 470 -9.24 3.21 27.76
CA ARG A 470 -8.56 4.23 28.57
C ARG A 470 -8.32 3.78 30.01
N ALA A 471 -9.28 3.09 30.62
CA ALA A 471 -9.12 2.60 32.00
C ALA A 471 -7.96 1.58 32.11
N LEU A 472 -7.83 0.70 31.11
CA LEU A 472 -6.73 -0.25 31.05
C LEU A 472 -5.39 0.46 30.79
N VAL A 473 -5.35 1.45 29.89
CA VAL A 473 -4.15 2.28 29.65
C VAL A 473 -3.71 2.97 30.95
N ASP A 474 -4.64 3.62 31.65
CA ASP A 474 -4.37 4.32 32.91
C ASP A 474 -3.85 3.33 33.99
N TYR A 475 -4.36 2.09 34.02
CA TYR A 475 -3.86 1.03 34.90
C TYR A 475 -2.40 0.68 34.59
N VAL A 476 -2.06 0.45 33.32
CA VAL A 476 -0.69 0.14 32.88
C VAL A 476 0.26 1.30 33.21
N HIS A 477 -0.16 2.55 32.94
CA HIS A 477 0.62 3.74 33.26
C HIS A 477 0.84 3.92 34.76
N SER A 478 -0.14 3.59 35.60
CA SER A 478 0.01 3.70 37.06
C SER A 478 1.10 2.79 37.64
N HIS A 479 1.52 1.77 36.89
CA HIS A 479 2.62 0.86 37.23
C HIS A 479 3.94 1.25 36.56
N GLY A 480 4.01 2.40 35.88
CA GLY A 480 5.21 2.88 35.19
C GLY A 480 5.53 2.14 33.89
N LEU A 481 4.58 1.38 33.35
CA LEU A 481 4.70 0.68 32.07
C LEU A 481 4.02 1.49 30.96
N LYS A 482 4.22 1.07 29.72
CA LYS A 482 3.68 1.69 28.51
C LYS A 482 2.66 0.76 27.86
N PHE A 483 1.63 1.32 27.24
CA PHE A 483 0.55 0.56 26.64
C PHE A 483 0.61 0.59 25.12
N GLY A 484 0.52 -0.57 24.48
CA GLY A 484 0.47 -0.71 23.04
C GLY A 484 -0.85 -1.27 22.53
N LEU A 485 -1.23 -0.85 21.34
CA LEU A 485 -2.43 -1.27 20.65
C LEU A 485 -2.08 -1.83 19.26
N TYR A 486 -3.05 -2.48 18.65
CA TYR A 486 -2.97 -3.05 17.31
C TYR A 486 -4.03 -2.48 16.39
N SER A 487 -3.67 -2.27 15.13
CA SER A 487 -4.62 -2.06 14.04
C SER A 487 -4.02 -2.52 12.71
N ASP A 488 -4.69 -2.23 11.59
CA ASP A 488 -4.32 -2.70 10.26
C ASP A 488 -4.36 -1.56 9.24
N ALA A 489 -3.38 -1.53 8.34
CA ALA A 489 -3.32 -0.70 7.14
C ALA A 489 -4.26 -1.19 6.01
N GLY A 490 -5.42 -1.73 6.38
CA GLY A 490 -6.43 -2.31 5.51
C GLY A 490 -7.84 -2.03 6.05
N TYR A 491 -8.86 -2.48 5.31
CA TYR A 491 -10.27 -2.28 5.71
C TYR A 491 -10.64 -3.09 6.95
N LYS A 492 -9.98 -4.23 7.14
CA LYS A 492 -10.16 -5.13 8.27
C LYS A 492 -8.82 -5.66 8.74
N THR A 493 -8.71 -5.90 10.04
CA THR A 493 -7.60 -6.64 10.63
C THR A 493 -7.56 -8.09 10.15
N CYS A 494 -6.48 -8.79 10.43
CA CYS A 494 -6.34 -10.19 10.05
C CYS A 494 -7.41 -11.11 10.67
N ALA A 495 -7.90 -10.81 11.89
CA ALA A 495 -9.04 -11.50 12.51
C ALA A 495 -10.42 -10.97 12.04
N GLY A 496 -10.45 -10.07 11.06
CA GLY A 496 -11.68 -9.57 10.44
C GLY A 496 -12.38 -8.46 11.22
N ARG A 497 -11.69 -7.82 12.18
CA ARG A 497 -12.19 -6.65 12.92
C ARG A 497 -11.96 -5.35 12.12
N PRO A 498 -12.53 -4.20 12.49
CA PRO A 498 -12.27 -2.95 11.79
C PRO A 498 -10.78 -2.59 11.74
N GLY A 499 -10.24 -2.40 10.53
CA GLY A 499 -8.91 -1.84 10.27
C GLY A 499 -9.00 -0.32 10.06
N SER A 500 -7.85 0.35 9.93
CA SER A 500 -7.75 1.82 9.91
C SER A 500 -7.61 2.44 8.53
N LEU A 501 -7.61 1.68 7.44
CA LEU A 501 -7.50 2.25 6.09
C LEU A 501 -8.66 3.21 5.79
N GLY A 502 -8.34 4.47 5.50
CA GLY A 502 -9.30 5.57 5.31
C GLY A 502 -9.82 6.22 6.60
N TYR A 503 -9.40 5.72 7.77
CA TYR A 503 -9.78 6.23 9.10
C TYR A 503 -8.56 6.67 9.93
N GLU A 504 -7.37 6.74 9.35
CA GLU A 504 -6.08 6.84 10.03
C GLU A 504 -6.03 8.03 10.98
N ARG A 505 -6.46 9.22 10.55
CA ARG A 505 -6.49 10.43 11.40
C ARG A 505 -7.43 10.29 12.59
N LYS A 506 -8.59 9.67 12.40
CA LYS A 506 -9.59 9.51 13.46
C LYS A 506 -9.14 8.47 14.48
N ASP A 507 -8.61 7.36 13.98
CA ASP A 507 -8.11 6.28 14.81
C ASP A 507 -6.87 6.73 15.60
N ALA A 508 -5.89 7.38 14.94
CA ALA A 508 -4.74 7.95 15.62
C ALA A 508 -5.13 8.94 16.73
N ALA A 509 -6.08 9.85 16.47
CA ALA A 509 -6.59 10.76 17.49
C ALA A 509 -7.30 10.03 18.64
N THR A 510 -8.03 8.95 18.34
CA THR A 510 -8.69 8.11 19.35
C THR A 510 -7.67 7.38 20.23
N TYR A 511 -6.64 6.79 19.63
CA TYR A 511 -5.57 6.10 20.35
C TYR A 511 -4.77 7.07 21.23
N ALA A 512 -4.45 8.25 20.71
CA ALA A 512 -3.79 9.30 21.49
C ALA A 512 -4.66 9.80 22.66
N LEU A 513 -5.98 9.93 22.46
CA LEU A 513 -6.93 10.30 23.51
C LEU A 513 -7.00 9.25 24.62
N TRP A 514 -6.90 7.96 24.30
CA TRP A 514 -6.84 6.89 25.29
C TRP A 514 -5.50 6.81 26.01
N GLY A 515 -4.44 7.44 25.46
CA GLY A 515 -3.10 7.40 26.03
C GLY A 515 -2.21 6.28 25.52
N VAL A 516 -2.51 5.70 24.35
CA VAL A 516 -1.67 4.65 23.74
C VAL A 516 -0.24 5.17 23.48
N ASP A 517 0.76 4.35 23.73
CA ASP A 517 2.20 4.66 23.57
C ASP A 517 2.86 3.89 22.42
N PHE A 518 2.20 2.85 21.91
CA PHE A 518 2.73 1.97 20.88
C PHE A 518 1.60 1.53 19.94
N LEU A 519 1.84 1.50 18.63
CA LEU A 519 0.92 0.95 17.64
C LEU A 519 1.65 -0.10 16.79
N LYS A 520 1.20 -1.36 16.86
CA LYS A 520 1.46 -2.38 15.84
C LYS A 520 0.46 -2.18 14.70
N TYR A 521 0.94 -2.07 13.47
CA TYR A 521 0.10 -1.74 12.32
C TYR A 521 0.29 -2.75 11.20
N ASP A 522 -0.73 -3.56 10.97
CA ASP A 522 -0.71 -4.76 10.13
C ASP A 522 -1.06 -4.50 8.66
N ASN A 523 -1.14 -5.56 7.84
CA ASN A 523 -1.22 -5.46 6.39
C ASN A 523 -2.26 -6.40 5.75
N CYS A 524 -3.31 -6.82 6.47
CA CYS A 524 -4.39 -7.64 5.95
C CYS A 524 -5.48 -6.79 5.23
N ASN A 525 -6.30 -7.42 4.39
CA ASN A 525 -7.49 -6.81 3.76
C ASN A 525 -7.26 -5.40 3.14
N THR A 526 -6.14 -5.22 2.44
CA THR A 526 -5.76 -3.94 1.82
C THR A 526 -6.54 -3.68 0.53
N ASP A 527 -6.47 -2.45 0.01
CA ASP A 527 -7.02 -2.06 -1.29
C ASP A 527 -6.07 -2.38 -2.47
N GLY A 528 -5.00 -3.15 -2.23
CA GLY A 528 -3.96 -3.47 -3.21
C GLY A 528 -2.90 -2.38 -3.39
N THR A 529 -2.98 -1.27 -2.66
CA THR A 529 -1.90 -0.27 -2.65
C THR A 529 -0.70 -0.76 -1.84
N LYS A 530 0.50 -0.33 -2.26
CA LYS A 530 1.75 -0.76 -1.65
C LYS A 530 1.91 -0.25 -0.21
N PRO A 531 2.57 -1.00 0.68
CA PRO A 531 2.90 -0.55 2.04
C PRO A 531 3.61 0.81 2.08
N GLU A 532 4.57 1.03 1.18
CA GLU A 532 5.31 2.30 0.99
C GLU A 532 4.40 3.54 0.87
N ILE A 533 3.15 3.36 0.45
CA ILE A 533 2.17 4.44 0.28
C ILE A 533 1.24 4.54 1.49
N ARG A 534 0.76 3.40 2.02
CA ARG A 534 -0.24 3.37 3.11
C ARG A 534 0.34 3.72 4.47
N TYR A 535 1.50 3.17 4.80
CA TYR A 535 2.10 3.31 6.12
C TYR A 535 2.49 4.77 6.48
N PRO A 536 3.03 5.59 5.56
CA PRO A 536 3.26 7.01 5.83
C PRO A 536 2.01 7.80 6.23
N ILE A 537 0.81 7.41 5.76
CA ILE A 537 -0.45 8.09 6.10
C ILE A 537 -0.76 7.93 7.59
N MET A 538 -0.58 6.73 8.13
CA MET A 538 -0.76 6.49 9.56
C MET A 538 0.37 7.10 10.40
N ARG A 539 1.62 7.06 9.94
CA ARG A 539 2.72 7.82 10.58
C ARG A 539 2.37 9.29 10.76
N ASP A 540 1.92 9.94 9.68
CA ASP A 540 1.57 11.36 9.70
C ASP A 540 0.36 11.64 10.59
N ALA A 541 -0.62 10.72 10.60
CA ALA A 541 -1.77 10.78 11.50
C ALA A 541 -1.37 10.69 12.98
N LEU A 542 -0.48 9.77 13.35
CA LEU A 542 0.06 9.63 14.71
C LEU A 542 0.83 10.88 15.12
N ASN A 543 1.73 11.36 14.27
CA ASN A 543 2.52 12.56 14.54
C ASN A 543 1.63 13.81 14.73
N ALA A 544 0.56 13.94 13.95
CA ALA A 544 -0.40 15.04 14.06
C ALA A 544 -1.15 15.09 15.40
N THR A 545 -1.18 13.99 16.18
CA THR A 545 -1.80 13.97 17.52
C THR A 545 -0.97 14.72 18.56
N GLY A 546 0.33 14.91 18.33
CA GLY A 546 1.28 15.47 19.29
C GLY A 546 1.67 14.54 20.43
N ARG A 547 1.09 13.34 20.54
CA ARG A 547 1.52 12.30 21.47
C ARG A 547 2.60 11.43 20.81
N PRO A 548 3.77 11.23 21.46
CA PRO A 548 4.75 10.25 20.99
C PRO A 548 4.17 8.84 21.06
N ILE A 549 4.01 8.18 19.91
CA ILE A 549 3.55 6.79 19.79
C ILE A 549 4.60 6.02 19.01
N PHE A 550 5.13 4.95 19.58
CA PHE A 550 6.06 4.05 18.92
C PHE A 550 5.32 3.36 17.77
N TYR A 551 5.84 3.46 16.55
CA TYR A 551 5.16 2.95 15.37
C TYR A 551 5.85 1.70 14.82
N SER A 552 5.22 0.54 15.02
CA SER A 552 5.72 -0.76 14.56
C SER A 552 4.95 -1.24 13.33
N LEU A 553 5.65 -1.40 12.22
CA LEU A 553 5.08 -1.86 10.95
C LEU A 553 5.04 -3.39 10.89
N CYS A 554 3.93 -3.93 10.42
CA CYS A 554 3.67 -5.36 10.31
C CYS A 554 3.17 -5.71 8.90
N GLU A 555 4.02 -5.45 7.93
CA GLU A 555 3.88 -5.71 6.49
C GLU A 555 4.61 -6.96 6.03
N TRP A 556 5.19 -7.73 6.96
CA TRP A 556 5.79 -9.05 6.75
C TRP A 556 6.96 -9.08 5.75
N GLY A 557 7.66 -7.96 5.56
CA GLY A 557 8.72 -7.83 4.57
C GLY A 557 8.23 -7.53 3.15
N VAL A 558 6.91 -7.35 2.93
CA VAL A 558 6.34 -7.06 1.60
C VAL A 558 6.91 -5.74 1.07
N ASP A 559 7.35 -5.76 -0.19
CA ASP A 559 8.02 -4.63 -0.85
C ASP A 559 9.28 -4.12 -0.09
N THR A 560 9.96 -5.00 0.66
CA THR A 560 11.29 -4.76 1.28
C THR A 560 11.37 -3.52 2.19
N PRO A 561 10.69 -3.50 3.35
CA PRO A 561 10.62 -2.36 4.26
C PRO A 561 11.97 -1.85 4.77
N ALA A 562 12.99 -2.70 4.83
CA ALA A 562 14.35 -2.29 5.15
C ALA A 562 14.91 -1.16 4.25
N LEU A 563 14.33 -0.92 3.06
CA LEU A 563 14.76 0.14 2.15
C LEU A 563 14.05 1.48 2.34
N TRP A 564 12.93 1.52 3.07
CA TRP A 564 12.07 2.71 3.15
C TRP A 564 11.42 2.96 4.52
N ALA A 565 11.22 1.92 5.33
CA ALA A 565 10.48 2.00 6.58
C ALA A 565 11.24 2.75 7.69
N ALA A 566 12.55 2.91 7.57
CA ALA A 566 13.38 3.68 8.49
C ALA A 566 12.89 5.12 8.67
N ASP A 567 12.38 5.76 7.61
CA ASP A 567 11.82 7.12 7.66
C ASP A 567 10.32 7.14 8.01
N VAL A 568 9.72 5.96 8.23
CA VAL A 568 8.28 5.79 8.41
C VAL A 568 7.91 5.35 9.81
N GLY A 569 8.58 4.33 10.36
CA GLY A 569 8.31 3.79 11.68
C GLY A 569 9.56 3.47 12.49
N ASN A 570 9.33 3.06 13.73
CA ASN A 570 10.38 2.73 14.68
C ASN A 570 10.86 1.27 14.58
N SER A 571 10.03 0.39 14.02
CA SER A 571 10.43 -0.96 13.61
C SER A 571 9.56 -1.45 12.47
N TRP A 572 10.04 -2.44 11.71
CA TRP A 572 9.30 -3.05 10.61
C TRP A 572 9.54 -4.56 10.54
N ARG A 573 8.46 -5.32 10.34
CA ARG A 573 8.53 -6.78 10.21
C ARG A 573 9.30 -7.16 8.95
N THR A 574 10.33 -7.99 9.10
CA THR A 574 11.18 -8.43 7.97
C THR A 574 10.70 -9.71 7.31
N ALA A 575 9.81 -10.46 7.95
CA ALA A 575 9.28 -11.72 7.46
C ALA A 575 7.83 -11.97 7.94
N GLY A 576 7.21 -13.01 7.39
CA GLY A 576 5.94 -13.56 7.88
C GLY A 576 6.02 -14.10 9.31
N ASP A 577 4.86 -14.48 9.85
CA ASP A 577 4.70 -14.82 11.26
C ASP A 577 5.54 -16.02 11.69
N ILE A 578 6.16 -15.92 12.86
CA ILE A 578 7.01 -16.96 13.41
C ILE A 578 6.19 -18.08 14.07
N SER A 579 6.58 -19.31 13.80
CA SER A 579 6.09 -20.50 14.49
C SER A 579 7.07 -20.94 15.59
N ASP A 580 6.55 -21.55 16.65
CA ASP A 580 7.36 -22.07 17.76
C ASP A 580 8.07 -23.39 17.37
N THR A 581 9.03 -23.28 16.46
CA THR A 581 9.86 -24.39 15.94
C THR A 581 11.24 -23.85 15.59
N TRP A 582 12.27 -24.68 15.74
CA TRP A 582 13.65 -24.31 15.41
C TRP A 582 13.81 -23.81 13.97
N GLU A 583 13.19 -24.53 13.03
CA GLU A 583 13.31 -24.22 11.61
C GLU A 583 12.65 -22.88 11.25
N SER A 584 11.49 -22.56 11.85
CA SER A 584 10.84 -21.26 11.63
C SER A 584 11.70 -20.14 12.21
N MET A 585 12.19 -20.29 13.44
CA MET A 585 13.04 -19.28 14.11
C MET A 585 14.29 -18.96 13.29
N ILE A 586 15.04 -19.99 12.89
CA ILE A 586 16.24 -19.84 12.08
C ILE A 586 15.91 -19.24 10.72
N SER A 587 14.80 -19.66 10.10
CA SER A 587 14.42 -19.13 8.80
C SER A 587 14.12 -17.63 8.82
N THR A 588 13.41 -17.17 9.83
CA THR A 588 13.09 -15.77 10.01
C THR A 588 14.35 -14.95 10.27
N MET A 589 15.25 -15.45 11.12
CA MET A 589 16.52 -14.80 11.40
C MET A 589 17.43 -14.72 10.14
N ASP A 590 17.41 -15.74 9.28
CA ASP A 590 18.14 -15.72 8.00
C ASP A 590 17.60 -14.64 7.03
N ILE A 591 16.30 -14.34 7.05
CA ILE A 591 15.73 -13.21 6.28
C ILE A 591 16.21 -11.90 6.90
N ASN A 592 16.03 -11.76 8.20
CA ASN A 592 16.36 -10.56 8.95
C ASN A 592 17.84 -10.15 8.82
N ASN A 593 18.75 -11.11 8.81
CA ASN A 593 20.20 -10.86 8.66
C ASN A 593 20.57 -10.18 7.34
N GLN A 594 19.79 -10.36 6.26
CA GLN A 594 20.05 -9.73 4.97
C GLN A 594 19.91 -8.21 5.02
N PHE A 595 19.18 -7.70 6.03
CA PHE A 595 18.85 -6.29 6.19
C PHE A 595 19.60 -5.64 7.36
N ALA A 596 20.64 -6.28 7.90
CA ALA A 596 21.33 -5.82 9.09
C ALA A 596 21.82 -4.37 9.00
N ASP A 597 22.30 -3.95 7.83
CA ASP A 597 22.85 -2.60 7.63
C ASP A 597 21.75 -1.50 7.56
N ALA A 598 20.46 -1.88 7.52
CA ALA A 598 19.33 -0.95 7.54
C ALA A 598 18.81 -0.63 8.96
N ALA A 599 19.18 -1.43 9.96
CA ALA A 599 18.76 -1.19 11.34
C ALA A 599 19.70 -0.23 12.07
N GLY A 600 19.13 0.59 12.96
CA GLY A 600 19.88 1.50 13.81
C GLY A 600 18.97 2.29 14.76
N PRO A 601 19.54 3.19 15.58
CA PRO A 601 18.76 4.02 16.48
C PRO A 601 17.61 4.75 15.76
N GLY A 602 16.39 4.49 16.24
CA GLY A 602 15.14 5.03 15.70
C GLY A 602 14.41 4.10 14.72
N GLY A 603 15.03 3.03 14.22
CA GLY A 603 14.46 2.13 13.20
C GLY A 603 15.06 0.72 13.22
N TRP A 604 14.28 -0.28 13.62
CA TRP A 604 14.76 -1.65 13.83
C TRP A 604 14.10 -2.68 12.91
N ASN A 605 14.90 -3.62 12.40
CA ASN A 605 14.37 -4.82 11.77
C ASN A 605 13.66 -5.69 12.82
N ASP A 606 12.43 -6.09 12.54
CA ASP A 606 11.61 -6.92 13.43
C ASP A 606 11.45 -8.34 12.85
N PRO A 607 12.22 -9.34 13.32
CA PRO A 607 12.04 -10.74 12.99
C PRO A 607 10.87 -11.42 13.74
N ASP A 608 9.92 -10.65 14.26
CA ASP A 608 8.73 -11.10 14.98
C ASP A 608 8.95 -11.48 16.46
N MET A 609 7.85 -11.75 17.15
CA MET A 609 7.78 -11.91 18.61
C MET A 609 8.39 -13.22 19.13
N LEU A 610 8.96 -13.18 20.34
CA LEU A 610 9.62 -14.32 20.99
C LEU A 610 8.61 -15.36 21.47
N ARG A 611 8.65 -16.56 20.88
CA ARG A 611 7.83 -17.73 21.28
C ARG A 611 8.41 -18.53 22.45
N ILE A 612 9.37 -17.96 23.17
CA ILE A 612 10.11 -18.66 24.23
C ILE A 612 9.16 -19.04 25.37
N GLY A 613 9.11 -20.34 25.68
CA GLY A 613 8.23 -20.91 26.70
C GLY A 613 6.90 -21.46 26.19
N ASN A 614 6.60 -21.40 24.89
CA ASN A 614 5.33 -21.89 24.33
C ASN A 614 5.30 -23.42 24.08
N GLY A 615 6.43 -24.11 24.28
CA GLY A 615 6.53 -25.57 24.37
C GLY A 615 6.93 -26.31 23.09
N GLY A 616 7.12 -25.60 21.98
CA GLY A 616 7.52 -26.18 20.69
C GLY A 616 9.02 -26.35 20.48
N MET A 617 9.85 -25.79 21.37
CA MET A 617 11.31 -25.92 21.35
C MET A 617 11.87 -26.27 22.73
N THR A 618 13.09 -26.80 22.75
CA THR A 618 13.86 -27.08 23.96
C THR A 618 14.38 -25.80 24.61
N THR A 619 14.73 -25.85 25.91
CA THR A 619 15.36 -24.72 26.60
C THR A 619 16.65 -24.27 25.92
N THR A 620 17.46 -25.21 25.42
CA THR A 620 18.69 -24.93 24.67
C THR A 620 18.40 -24.14 23.39
N GLU A 621 17.38 -24.55 22.62
CA GLU A 621 16.95 -23.83 21.42
C GLU A 621 16.40 -22.43 21.77
N TYR A 622 15.69 -22.28 22.88
CA TYR A 622 15.21 -20.98 23.36
C TYR A 622 16.33 -20.04 23.80
N ILE A 623 17.42 -20.55 24.37
CA ILE A 623 18.64 -19.76 24.67
C ILE A 623 19.26 -19.25 23.36
N SER A 624 19.36 -20.10 22.35
CA SER A 624 19.84 -19.73 21.01
C SER A 624 18.94 -18.70 20.33
N TYR A 625 17.62 -18.89 20.45
CA TYR A 625 16.59 -17.97 19.95
C TYR A 625 16.78 -16.58 20.59
N PHE A 626 16.81 -16.48 21.92
CA PHE A 626 16.97 -15.20 22.61
C PHE A 626 18.29 -14.51 22.23
N SER A 627 19.36 -15.27 22.13
CA SER A 627 20.70 -14.75 21.76
C SER A 627 20.74 -14.19 20.34
N LEU A 628 20.06 -14.84 19.39
CA LEU A 628 19.96 -14.38 18.00
C LEU A 628 19.17 -13.08 17.90
N TRP A 629 18.06 -12.95 18.63
CA TRP A 629 17.28 -11.71 18.67
C TRP A 629 18.09 -10.58 19.35
N ALA A 630 18.80 -10.91 20.43
CA ALA A 630 19.60 -9.93 21.14
C ALA A 630 20.75 -9.40 20.27
N ILE A 631 21.56 -10.27 19.67
CA ILE A 631 22.70 -9.84 18.84
C ILE A 631 22.25 -9.07 17.59
N SER A 632 21.07 -9.40 17.05
CA SER A 632 20.51 -8.79 15.84
C SER A 632 19.72 -7.50 16.11
N LYS A 633 19.66 -7.02 17.36
CA LYS A 633 18.96 -5.78 17.74
C LYS A 633 17.47 -5.82 17.34
N ALA A 634 16.91 -7.03 17.39
CA ALA A 634 15.48 -7.25 17.21
C ALA A 634 14.69 -6.74 18.41
N PRO A 635 13.41 -6.36 18.22
CA PRO A 635 12.47 -6.18 19.33
C PRO A 635 12.41 -7.42 20.23
N LEU A 636 12.49 -7.23 21.56
CA LEU A 636 12.34 -8.32 22.52
C LEU A 636 10.91 -8.31 23.08
N LEU A 637 9.96 -8.74 22.25
CA LEU A 637 8.55 -8.85 22.62
C LEU A 637 8.22 -10.28 23.03
N ILE A 638 7.86 -10.50 24.30
CA ILE A 638 7.44 -11.79 24.84
C ILE A 638 6.07 -12.17 24.26
N GLY A 639 5.99 -13.31 23.56
CA GLY A 639 4.74 -13.86 23.02
C GLY A 639 4.17 -15.04 23.81
N GLY A 640 4.76 -15.39 24.95
CA GLY A 640 4.29 -16.45 25.83
C GLY A 640 3.45 -15.98 27.02
N ASP A 641 2.83 -16.91 27.74
CA ASP A 641 2.10 -16.62 28.98
C ASP A 641 3.05 -16.47 30.17
N VAL A 642 3.43 -15.23 30.49
CA VAL A 642 4.31 -14.93 31.63
C VAL A 642 3.77 -15.44 32.98
N ARG A 643 2.45 -15.65 33.10
CA ARG A 643 1.78 -16.10 34.34
C ARG A 643 2.03 -17.59 34.63
N THR A 644 2.46 -18.35 33.63
CA THR A 644 2.66 -19.80 33.74
C THR A 644 4.08 -20.24 33.36
N MET A 645 4.97 -19.29 33.04
CA MET A 645 6.36 -19.59 32.69
C MET A 645 7.11 -20.27 33.85
N SER A 646 7.90 -21.30 33.52
CA SER A 646 8.83 -21.90 34.46
C SER A 646 9.97 -20.93 34.78
N ARG A 647 10.64 -21.14 35.92
CA ARG A 647 11.76 -20.28 36.33
C ARG A 647 12.93 -20.34 35.34
N ASP A 648 13.19 -21.50 34.74
CA ASP A 648 14.24 -21.67 33.74
C ASP A 648 13.98 -20.82 32.49
N ILE A 649 12.73 -20.82 32.00
CA ILE A 649 12.33 -19.98 30.87
C ILE A 649 12.38 -18.50 31.24
N LEU A 650 11.88 -18.13 32.41
CA LEU A 650 11.94 -16.75 32.89
C LEU A 650 13.39 -16.24 33.01
N ASN A 651 14.33 -17.08 33.43
CA ASN A 651 15.75 -16.72 33.51
C ASN A 651 16.38 -16.42 32.14
N ILE A 652 15.84 -16.96 31.03
CA ILE A 652 16.27 -16.59 29.67
C ILE A 652 15.98 -15.11 29.43
N TYR A 653 14.76 -14.68 29.73
CA TYR A 653 14.33 -13.28 29.57
C TYR A 653 14.99 -12.33 30.58
N LEU A 654 15.39 -12.80 31.75
CA LEU A 654 16.01 -11.97 32.80
C LEU A 654 17.54 -11.84 32.67
N ASN A 655 18.18 -12.42 31.65
CA ASN A 655 19.62 -12.31 31.51
C ASN A 655 20.03 -10.88 31.09
N SER A 656 20.42 -10.07 32.07
CA SER A 656 20.79 -8.66 31.88
C SER A 656 21.99 -8.45 30.96
N GLU A 657 22.92 -9.40 30.87
CA GLU A 657 24.10 -9.27 30.01
C GLU A 657 23.74 -9.46 28.53
N VAL A 658 22.83 -10.39 28.24
CA VAL A 658 22.32 -10.61 26.88
C VAL A 658 21.40 -9.46 26.46
N ILE A 659 20.55 -8.98 27.37
CA ILE A 659 19.73 -7.77 27.16
C ILE A 659 20.61 -6.56 26.87
N ALA A 660 21.73 -6.39 27.58
CA ALA A 660 22.66 -5.28 27.35
C ALA A 660 23.27 -5.29 25.95
N ILE A 661 23.42 -6.47 25.31
CA ILE A 661 23.84 -6.54 23.90
C ILE A 661 22.75 -6.01 22.96
N ASN A 662 21.49 -6.33 23.23
CA ASN A 662 20.35 -5.83 22.46
C ASN A 662 20.16 -4.32 22.64
N GLN A 663 20.33 -3.84 23.87
CA GLN A 663 20.12 -2.45 24.29
C GLN A 663 21.40 -1.59 24.22
N ASP A 664 22.45 -2.06 23.55
CA ASP A 664 23.69 -1.30 23.41
C ASP A 664 23.45 0.02 22.65
N PRO A 665 23.93 1.17 23.15
CA PRO A 665 23.60 2.48 22.59
C PRO A 665 24.26 2.76 21.23
N LEU A 666 25.24 1.95 20.80
CA LEU A 666 25.76 2.03 19.43
C LEU A 666 24.69 1.57 18.43
N GLY A 667 23.79 0.66 18.84
CA GLY A 667 22.63 0.28 18.07
C GLY A 667 22.93 -0.43 16.76
N VAL A 668 24.11 -1.05 16.61
CA VAL A 668 24.49 -1.75 15.38
C VAL A 668 24.04 -3.20 15.43
N GLN A 669 23.15 -3.58 14.50
CA GLN A 669 22.73 -4.97 14.32
C GLN A 669 23.95 -5.87 14.04
N GLY A 670 24.13 -6.92 14.86
CA GLY A 670 25.14 -7.94 14.60
C GLY A 670 24.74 -8.81 13.41
N LYS A 671 25.74 -9.25 12.65
CA LYS A 671 25.55 -10.03 11.43
C LYS A 671 26.43 -11.27 11.38
N LYS A 672 26.03 -12.23 10.56
CA LYS A 672 26.89 -13.38 10.21
C LYS A 672 28.19 -12.90 9.59
N ILE A 673 29.32 -13.39 10.07
CA ILE A 673 30.63 -13.11 9.47
C ILE A 673 31.08 -14.28 8.58
N VAL A 674 31.72 -13.95 7.45
CA VAL A 674 32.27 -14.95 6.54
C VAL A 674 33.57 -15.49 7.13
N ILE A 675 33.61 -16.79 7.42
CA ILE A 675 34.80 -17.43 7.97
C ILE A 675 35.86 -17.56 6.87
N SER A 676 37.04 -16.99 7.11
CA SER A 676 38.21 -17.18 6.24
C SER A 676 38.59 -18.67 6.22
N SER A 677 38.46 -19.27 5.03
CA SER A 677 38.53 -20.71 4.76
C SER A 677 39.68 -21.43 5.47
N SER A 678 39.36 -22.09 6.57
CA SER A 678 40.03 -23.31 7.02
C SER A 678 38.94 -24.29 7.47
N GLN A 679 38.08 -24.69 6.52
CA GLN A 679 37.08 -25.72 6.77
C GLN A 679 37.80 -27.04 7.06
N ASP A 680 37.46 -27.67 8.18
CA ASP A 680 37.70 -29.10 8.36
C ASP A 680 37.10 -29.84 7.14
N PRO A 681 37.90 -30.57 6.35
CA PRO A 681 37.42 -31.32 5.18
C PRO A 681 36.40 -32.41 5.54
N ASN A 682 36.21 -32.73 6.83
CA ASN A 682 35.23 -33.69 7.33
C ASN A 682 33.93 -33.06 7.85
N SER A 683 33.86 -31.73 7.99
CA SER A 683 32.61 -31.06 8.36
C SER A 683 31.53 -31.30 7.30
N SER A 684 30.25 -31.19 7.65
CA SER A 684 29.14 -31.26 6.68
C SER A 684 28.34 -29.96 6.70
N ASN A 685 27.89 -29.51 5.53
CA ASN A 685 27.02 -28.36 5.39
C ASN A 685 25.57 -28.82 5.26
N MET A 686 24.64 -28.03 5.75
CA MET A 686 23.21 -28.27 5.62
C MET A 686 22.74 -27.85 4.22
N VAL A 687 21.79 -28.59 3.68
CA VAL A 687 21.17 -28.28 2.38
C VAL A 687 19.73 -27.89 2.59
N LEU A 688 19.38 -26.69 2.14
CA LEU A 688 18.07 -26.07 2.32
C LEU A 688 17.60 -25.45 1.00
N THR A 689 16.40 -24.89 1.00
CA THR A 689 15.91 -23.97 -0.03
C THR A 689 15.85 -22.55 0.51
N SER A 690 16.11 -21.55 -0.34
CA SER A 690 16.03 -20.11 -0.03
C SER A 690 15.60 -19.35 -1.28
N GLU A 691 15.05 -18.15 -1.17
CA GLU A 691 14.71 -17.34 -2.35
C GLU A 691 15.92 -17.15 -3.26
N CYS A 692 15.70 -17.32 -4.58
CA CYS A 692 16.77 -17.17 -5.55
C CYS A 692 17.25 -15.71 -5.58
N SER A 693 18.46 -15.46 -5.09
CA SER A 693 18.96 -14.09 -4.93
C SER A 693 19.50 -13.51 -6.23
N SER A 694 19.28 -12.20 -6.41
CA SER A 694 19.94 -11.39 -7.43
C SER A 694 21.31 -10.86 -6.99
N GLN A 695 21.67 -11.01 -5.71
CA GLN A 695 22.93 -10.55 -5.14
C GLN A 695 24.06 -11.59 -5.33
N LYS A 696 25.21 -11.13 -5.80
CA LYS A 696 26.32 -11.97 -6.28
C LYS A 696 26.96 -12.88 -5.20
N SER A 697 27.03 -12.43 -3.94
CA SER A 697 27.57 -13.23 -2.82
C SER A 697 26.60 -14.34 -2.35
N ILE A 698 25.30 -14.09 -2.45
CA ILE A 698 24.24 -15.05 -2.11
C ILE A 698 24.06 -16.07 -3.24
N GLN A 699 24.27 -15.66 -4.50
CA GLN A 699 24.28 -16.56 -5.65
C GLN A 699 25.28 -17.70 -5.48
N GLU A 700 26.51 -17.45 -5.02
CA GLU A 700 27.54 -18.49 -4.92
C GLU A 700 27.10 -19.70 -4.06
N HIS A 701 26.40 -19.45 -2.95
CA HIS A 701 25.85 -20.48 -2.04
C HIS A 701 24.64 -21.25 -2.61
N GLN A 702 24.07 -20.79 -3.73
CA GLN A 702 22.89 -21.34 -4.41
C GLN A 702 23.22 -21.99 -5.75
N THR A 703 24.50 -21.98 -6.14
CA THR A 703 24.94 -22.54 -7.43
C THR A 703 25.53 -23.95 -7.27
N TRP A 704 25.14 -24.81 -8.20
CA TRP A 704 25.47 -26.22 -8.23
C TRP A 704 25.87 -26.64 -9.65
N THR A 705 26.91 -27.45 -9.73
CA THR A 705 27.32 -28.12 -10.96
C THR A 705 26.94 -29.59 -10.87
N TYR A 706 26.10 -30.05 -11.80
CA TYR A 706 25.86 -31.47 -12.01
C TYR A 706 26.81 -32.02 -13.07
N ASN A 707 27.57 -33.07 -12.73
CA ASN A 707 28.41 -33.79 -13.68
C ASN A 707 27.76 -35.14 -14.07
N PRO A 708 27.26 -35.29 -15.31
CA PRO A 708 26.66 -36.54 -15.77
C PRO A 708 27.61 -37.75 -15.79
N HIS A 709 28.94 -37.53 -15.81
CA HIS A 709 29.91 -38.63 -15.86
C HIS A 709 30.09 -39.35 -14.52
N ASP A 710 29.97 -38.62 -13.40
CA ASP A 710 30.05 -39.20 -12.05
C ASP A 710 28.71 -39.18 -11.30
N SER A 711 27.67 -38.62 -11.92
CA SER A 711 26.33 -38.40 -11.39
C SER A 711 26.31 -37.59 -10.09
N LYS A 712 27.28 -36.69 -9.83
CA LYS A 712 27.34 -35.90 -8.59
C LYS A 712 26.87 -34.46 -8.81
N LEU A 713 26.09 -33.96 -7.86
CA LEU A 713 25.77 -32.54 -7.70
C LEU A 713 26.81 -31.93 -6.75
N ARG A 714 27.60 -30.97 -7.25
CA ARG A 714 28.64 -30.27 -6.49
C ARG A 714 28.25 -28.83 -6.25
N SER A 715 28.37 -28.36 -5.01
CA SER A 715 28.22 -26.95 -4.70
C SER A 715 29.39 -26.17 -5.27
N ASN A 716 29.11 -25.03 -5.91
CA ASN A 716 30.15 -24.23 -6.56
C ASN A 716 30.92 -23.34 -5.56
N ILE A 717 30.43 -23.19 -4.33
CA ILE A 717 31.12 -22.40 -3.30
C ILE A 717 32.35 -23.10 -2.73
N ASP A 718 32.23 -24.40 -2.43
CA ASP A 718 33.26 -25.16 -1.71
C ASP A 718 33.59 -26.52 -2.38
N GLY A 719 32.94 -26.82 -3.51
CA GLY A 719 33.17 -28.05 -4.28
C GLY A 719 32.59 -29.32 -3.64
N ARG A 720 31.81 -29.21 -2.55
CA ARG A 720 31.25 -30.35 -1.82
C ARG A 720 30.11 -31.02 -2.57
N CYS A 721 29.95 -32.33 -2.36
CA CYS A 721 28.94 -33.14 -3.01
C CYS A 721 27.64 -33.22 -2.17
N LEU A 722 26.50 -33.06 -2.84
CA LEU A 722 25.19 -33.33 -2.27
C LEU A 722 25.08 -34.81 -1.88
N THR A 723 24.79 -35.07 -0.61
CA THR A 723 24.87 -36.39 0.00
C THR A 723 23.64 -36.67 0.86
N ILE A 724 23.16 -37.91 0.81
CA ILE A 724 22.12 -38.42 1.69
C ILE A 724 22.78 -39.08 2.90
N GLU A 725 22.36 -38.70 4.10
CA GLU A 725 22.79 -39.30 5.36
C GLU A 725 21.59 -39.96 6.07
N LYS A 726 21.75 -41.17 6.58
CA LYS A 726 20.68 -41.85 7.32
C LYS A 726 20.56 -41.22 8.71
N SER A 727 19.34 -40.80 9.09
CA SER A 727 19.09 -40.26 10.43
C SER A 727 19.19 -41.39 11.47
N ASN A 728 19.85 -41.13 12.60
CA ASN A 728 19.99 -42.11 13.68
C ASN A 728 18.66 -42.40 14.42
N ASN A 729 17.64 -41.56 14.23
CA ASN A 729 16.40 -41.59 15.02
C ASN A 729 15.17 -42.20 14.31
N SER A 730 15.30 -42.71 13.08
CA SER A 730 14.20 -43.36 12.34
C SER A 730 14.74 -44.24 11.21
N SER A 731 14.10 -45.38 10.96
CA SER A 731 14.46 -46.29 9.85
C SER A 731 14.31 -45.65 8.47
N ASP A 732 13.46 -44.62 8.34
CA ASP A 732 12.96 -44.11 7.05
C ASP A 732 13.16 -42.60 6.84
N MET A 733 13.87 -41.91 7.74
CA MET A 733 14.24 -40.50 7.55
C MET A 733 15.71 -40.36 7.15
N TYR A 734 15.94 -39.62 6.07
CA TYR A 734 17.26 -39.28 5.59
C TYR A 734 17.44 -37.76 5.57
N ASN A 735 18.62 -37.31 5.98
CA ASN A 735 19.03 -35.91 5.94
C ASN A 735 19.82 -35.63 4.65
N LEU A 736 19.70 -34.42 4.14
CA LEU A 736 20.50 -33.91 3.03
C LEU A 736 21.61 -33.01 3.56
N ILE A 737 22.84 -33.35 3.19
CA ILE A 737 24.03 -32.60 3.57
C ILE A 737 24.94 -32.39 2.36
N ALA A 738 25.78 -31.37 2.39
CA ALA A 738 26.89 -31.20 1.47
C ALA A 738 28.21 -31.50 2.20
N THR A 739 28.92 -32.53 1.75
CA THR A 739 30.16 -33.03 2.37
C THR A 739 31.23 -33.27 1.31
N SER A 740 32.45 -33.61 1.72
CA SER A 740 33.53 -33.95 0.78
C SER A 740 33.10 -35.07 -0.18
N CYS A 741 33.46 -34.91 -1.45
CA CYS A 741 33.12 -35.87 -2.48
C CYS A 741 33.93 -37.16 -2.31
N HIS A 742 33.26 -38.25 -1.93
CA HIS A 742 33.88 -39.57 -1.84
C HIS A 742 34.21 -40.09 -3.24
N LYS A 743 35.40 -40.70 -3.39
CA LYS A 743 35.90 -41.21 -4.69
C LYS A 743 35.92 -42.74 -4.77
N THR A 744 35.88 -43.45 -3.64
CA THR A 744 36.08 -44.92 -3.59
C THR A 744 35.45 -45.52 -2.31
N ASN A 745 34.20 -46.02 -2.35
CA ASN A 745 33.52 -46.82 -1.31
C ASN A 745 32.00 -46.94 -1.57
N SER A 746 31.29 -47.78 -0.78
CA SER A 746 29.81 -47.87 -0.77
C SER A 746 29.13 -46.54 -0.40
N LYS A 747 29.83 -45.64 0.30
CA LYS A 747 29.38 -44.28 0.61
C LYS A 747 29.25 -43.40 -0.64
N GLU A 748 29.89 -43.74 -1.75
CA GLU A 748 29.77 -43.00 -3.01
C GLU A 748 28.33 -43.02 -3.56
N LEU A 749 27.58 -44.10 -3.33
CA LEU A 749 26.19 -44.22 -3.82
C LEU A 749 25.25 -43.18 -3.20
N TYR A 750 25.55 -42.72 -1.98
CA TYR A 750 24.78 -41.69 -1.28
C TYR A 750 24.98 -40.28 -1.88
N GLN A 751 25.93 -40.13 -2.80
CA GLN A 751 26.28 -38.85 -3.44
C GLN A 751 25.91 -38.80 -4.93
N LYS A 752 25.30 -39.88 -5.45
CA LYS A 752 24.93 -39.99 -6.86
C LYS A 752 23.45 -39.67 -7.05
N TRP A 753 23.16 -38.82 -8.02
CA TRP A 753 21.84 -38.26 -8.32
C TRP A 753 21.48 -38.44 -9.80
N ILE A 754 20.22 -38.75 -10.07
CA ILE A 754 19.61 -38.79 -11.39
C ILE A 754 18.81 -37.51 -11.55
N VAL A 755 19.26 -36.61 -12.42
CA VAL A 755 18.53 -35.39 -12.78
C VAL A 755 17.70 -35.68 -14.03
N ASN A 756 16.38 -35.81 -13.88
CA ASN A 756 15.47 -36.07 -14.99
C ASN A 756 14.71 -34.79 -15.36
N ASN A 757 14.98 -34.29 -16.57
CA ASN A 757 14.36 -33.06 -17.06
C ASN A 757 12.92 -33.27 -17.56
N ASN A 758 12.50 -34.50 -17.84
CA ASN A 758 11.17 -34.78 -18.42
C ASN A 758 10.06 -34.77 -17.36
N ASP A 759 10.32 -35.40 -16.21
CA ASP A 759 9.44 -35.38 -15.03
C ASP A 759 9.90 -34.36 -13.98
N GLN A 760 10.96 -33.61 -14.29
CA GLN A 760 11.56 -32.56 -13.47
C GLN A 760 11.99 -33.06 -12.08
N THR A 761 12.35 -34.33 -11.93
CA THR A 761 12.75 -34.88 -10.63
C THR A 761 14.28 -34.97 -10.47
N ILE A 762 14.75 -34.86 -9.22
CA ILE A 762 16.13 -35.19 -8.85
C ILE A 762 16.06 -36.37 -7.87
N ALA A 763 16.46 -37.55 -8.33
CA ALA A 763 16.31 -38.81 -7.60
C ALA A 763 17.66 -39.40 -7.17
N SER A 764 17.71 -40.00 -5.99
CA SER A 764 18.88 -40.72 -5.47
C SER A 764 19.18 -41.96 -6.30
N HIS A 765 20.44 -42.15 -6.73
CA HIS A 765 20.86 -43.39 -7.39
C HIS A 765 20.84 -44.61 -6.45
N LEU A 766 20.90 -44.40 -5.13
CA LEU A 766 20.97 -45.48 -4.15
C LEU A 766 19.66 -46.27 -4.04
N ASN A 767 18.54 -45.55 -3.95
CA ASN A 767 17.23 -46.10 -3.57
C ASN A 767 16.06 -45.46 -4.35
N GLY A 768 16.34 -44.58 -5.32
CA GLY A 768 15.32 -44.02 -6.20
C GLY A 768 14.37 -43.03 -5.54
N ILE A 769 14.65 -42.55 -4.33
CA ILE A 769 13.85 -41.53 -3.64
C ILE A 769 14.17 -40.13 -4.19
N CYS A 770 13.16 -39.26 -4.25
CA CYS A 770 13.25 -37.93 -4.84
C CYS A 770 13.54 -36.86 -3.80
N LEU A 771 14.29 -35.82 -4.19
CA LEU A 771 14.37 -34.55 -3.45
C LEU A 771 12.98 -33.96 -3.26
N ASN A 772 12.66 -33.57 -2.03
CA ASN A 772 11.35 -33.06 -1.64
C ASN A 772 11.51 -31.84 -0.73
N VAL A 773 10.68 -30.82 -0.93
CA VAL A 773 10.58 -29.68 -0.01
C VAL A 773 9.47 -29.94 1.02
N ASN A 774 9.80 -29.83 2.31
CA ASN A 774 8.83 -30.06 3.38
C ASN A 774 7.84 -28.89 3.53
N ASN A 775 6.55 -29.25 3.67
CA ASN A 775 5.37 -28.39 3.54
C ASN A 775 5.18 -27.33 4.64
N ARG A 776 5.87 -27.43 5.78
CA ARG A 776 5.64 -26.47 6.88
C ARG A 776 6.38 -25.15 6.67
N ASN A 777 7.62 -25.21 6.16
CA ASN A 777 8.51 -24.05 6.16
C ASN A 777 9.17 -23.76 4.79
N ASN A 778 8.87 -24.53 3.73
CA ASN A 778 9.42 -24.37 2.36
C ASN A 778 10.96 -24.24 2.23
N ARG A 779 11.70 -24.57 3.30
CA ARG A 779 13.15 -24.39 3.43
C ARG A 779 13.91 -25.67 3.69
N VAL A 780 13.29 -26.65 4.33
CA VAL A 780 13.94 -27.93 4.60
C VAL A 780 13.78 -28.84 3.40
N VAL A 781 14.91 -29.26 2.84
CA VAL A 781 14.94 -30.26 1.77
C VAL A 781 15.15 -31.62 2.40
N THR A 782 14.22 -32.52 2.14
CA THR A 782 14.26 -33.91 2.54
C THR A 782 14.30 -34.79 1.31
N VAL A 783 14.36 -36.10 1.52
CA VAL A 783 14.12 -37.07 0.47
C VAL A 783 12.93 -37.95 0.85
N SER A 784 12.11 -38.29 -0.13
CA SER A 784 10.94 -39.15 0.08
C SER A 784 10.59 -39.91 -1.19
N SER A 785 9.68 -40.88 -1.11
CA SER A 785 9.15 -41.59 -2.29
C SER A 785 8.67 -40.61 -3.36
N CYS A 786 9.03 -40.87 -4.61
CA CYS A 786 8.68 -40.03 -5.74
C CYS A 786 7.16 -40.12 -6.02
N ASN A 787 6.47 -38.98 -5.98
CA ASN A 787 5.05 -38.85 -6.28
C ASN A 787 4.73 -37.76 -7.32
N GLN A 788 5.77 -37.09 -7.85
CA GLN A 788 5.69 -36.07 -8.91
C GLN A 788 4.72 -34.91 -8.62
N ARG A 789 4.43 -34.66 -7.34
CA ARG A 789 3.75 -33.42 -6.94
C ARG A 789 4.73 -32.26 -7.02
N ASP A 790 4.20 -31.04 -7.11
CA ASP A 790 4.96 -29.82 -7.40
C ASP A 790 6.17 -29.59 -6.43
N ARG A 791 6.12 -30.12 -5.20
CA ARG A 791 7.24 -30.11 -4.22
C ARG A 791 8.46 -30.94 -4.57
N GLN A 792 8.33 -31.85 -5.52
CA GLN A 792 9.40 -32.76 -5.96
C GLN A 792 9.89 -32.44 -7.37
N THR A 793 9.37 -31.36 -7.96
CA THR A 793 9.80 -30.90 -9.28
C THR A 793 10.82 -29.76 -9.15
N TRP A 794 11.94 -29.93 -9.86
CA TRP A 794 13.14 -29.12 -9.79
C TRP A 794 13.64 -28.81 -11.20
N ILE A 795 14.06 -27.56 -11.41
CA ILE A 795 14.71 -27.10 -12.63
C ILE A 795 16.16 -26.78 -12.28
N TRP A 796 17.09 -27.52 -12.87
CA TRP A 796 18.50 -27.13 -12.87
C TRP A 796 18.78 -26.21 -14.05
N ASN A 797 18.99 -24.93 -13.77
CA ASN A 797 19.34 -23.94 -14.77
C ASN A 797 20.85 -23.96 -15.01
N LYS A 798 21.25 -24.44 -16.19
CA LYS A 798 22.66 -24.55 -16.59
C LYS A 798 23.36 -23.20 -16.78
N THR A 799 22.61 -22.12 -17.00
CA THR A 799 23.18 -20.79 -17.30
C THR A 799 23.64 -20.07 -16.04
N ASP A 800 22.88 -20.18 -14.95
CA ASP A 800 23.22 -19.56 -13.66
C ASP A 800 23.67 -20.59 -12.61
N GLY A 801 23.58 -21.90 -12.89
CA GLY A 801 23.95 -22.97 -11.98
C GLY A 801 22.93 -23.22 -10.86
N SER A 802 21.77 -22.57 -10.86
CA SER A 802 20.77 -22.73 -9.80
C SER A 802 19.94 -24.02 -9.94
N VAL A 803 19.57 -24.62 -8.81
CA VAL A 803 18.60 -25.73 -8.75
C VAL A 803 17.33 -25.19 -8.09
N ARG A 804 16.27 -24.97 -8.86
CA ARG A 804 15.05 -24.25 -8.44
C ARG A 804 13.86 -25.18 -8.28
N ASN A 805 13.13 -25.10 -7.19
CA ASN A 805 11.86 -25.83 -7.06
C ASN A 805 10.74 -25.12 -7.83
N ILE A 806 9.87 -25.87 -8.51
CA ILE A 806 8.87 -25.30 -9.44
C ILE A 806 7.64 -24.75 -8.72
N GLU A 807 7.17 -25.38 -7.64
CA GLU A 807 5.98 -24.94 -6.90
C GLU A 807 6.19 -23.58 -6.22
N ASN A 808 7.35 -23.41 -5.57
CA ASN A 808 7.56 -22.30 -4.64
C ASN A 808 8.54 -21.24 -5.17
N GLY A 809 9.31 -21.54 -6.22
CA GLY A 809 10.36 -20.66 -6.75
C GLY A 809 11.72 -20.56 -6.00
N PRO A 810 11.99 -21.18 -4.82
CA PRO A 810 13.29 -21.03 -4.16
C PRO A 810 14.38 -21.91 -4.78
N CYS A 811 15.61 -21.47 -4.60
CA CYS A 811 16.84 -22.12 -5.00
C CYS A 811 17.39 -23.04 -3.88
N LEU A 812 17.89 -24.21 -4.26
CA LEU A 812 18.67 -25.09 -3.40
C LEU A 812 19.95 -24.37 -2.95
N THR A 813 20.19 -24.30 -1.65
CA THR A 813 21.33 -23.60 -1.05
C THR A 813 22.11 -24.51 -0.11
N VAL A 814 23.41 -24.26 -0.01
CA VAL A 814 24.29 -24.86 0.99
C VAL A 814 24.57 -23.83 2.08
N GLN A 815 24.29 -24.19 3.32
CA GLN A 815 24.62 -23.38 4.49
C GLN A 815 25.53 -24.16 5.44
N GLN A 816 26.48 -23.46 6.06
CA GLN A 816 27.33 -24.07 7.08
C GLN A 816 26.47 -24.46 8.30
N LYS A 817 26.77 -25.61 8.90
CA LYS A 817 26.11 -26.05 10.14
C LYS A 817 26.58 -25.28 11.38
N ILE A 818 27.72 -24.61 11.29
CA ILE A 818 28.24 -23.71 12.32
C ILE A 818 28.19 -22.29 11.81
N GLU A 819 27.85 -21.35 12.68
CA GLU A 819 27.81 -19.93 12.34
C GLU A 819 28.54 -19.11 13.40
N ILE A 820 29.17 -18.03 12.95
CA ILE A 820 29.70 -16.99 13.82
C ILE A 820 28.98 -15.70 13.44
N TRP A 821 28.39 -15.05 14.43
CA TRP A 821 27.82 -13.72 14.30
C TRP A 821 28.63 -12.75 15.13
N ALA A 822 28.78 -11.53 14.63
CA ALA A 822 29.48 -10.49 15.35
C ALA A 822 28.84 -9.11 15.14
N GLY A 823 28.96 -8.25 16.14
CA GLY A 823 28.57 -6.84 16.05
C GLY A 823 29.38 -5.99 17.03
N PRO A 824 29.80 -4.78 16.63
CA PRO A 824 30.48 -3.86 17.52
C PRO A 824 29.53 -3.34 18.62
N LEU A 825 30.10 -2.99 19.76
CA LEU A 825 29.43 -2.37 20.91
C LEU A 825 30.00 -0.99 21.19
N ALA A 826 29.26 -0.16 21.93
CA ALA A 826 29.63 1.23 22.20
C ALA A 826 30.96 1.40 22.95
N ASP A 827 31.35 0.40 23.72
CA ASP A 827 32.61 0.38 24.49
C ASP A 827 33.81 -0.19 23.70
N GLN A 828 33.68 -0.30 22.37
CA GLN A 828 34.69 -0.85 21.44
C GLN A 828 34.93 -2.36 21.56
N SER A 829 34.20 -3.05 22.44
CA SER A 829 34.16 -4.50 22.44
C SER A 829 33.29 -5.05 21.30
N GLN A 830 33.29 -6.37 21.09
CA GLN A 830 32.38 -7.04 20.16
C GLN A 830 31.51 -8.06 20.87
N ALA A 831 30.22 -8.03 20.55
CA ALA A 831 29.33 -9.16 20.80
C ALA A 831 29.61 -10.23 19.75
N VAL A 832 29.85 -11.46 20.18
CA VAL A 832 30.09 -12.60 19.29
C VAL A 832 29.16 -13.76 19.69
N LEU A 833 28.47 -14.35 18.72
CA LEU A 833 27.64 -15.53 18.93
C LEU A 833 28.22 -16.69 18.10
N LEU A 834 28.57 -17.77 18.79
CA LEU A 834 28.96 -19.04 18.16
C LEU A 834 27.74 -19.95 18.19
N LEU A 835 27.17 -20.24 17.02
CA LEU A 835 25.92 -21.00 16.90
C LEU A 835 26.18 -22.35 16.22
N ASN A 836 25.72 -23.42 16.86
CA ASN A 836 25.67 -24.75 16.27
C ASN A 836 24.26 -25.04 15.73
N ARG A 837 24.09 -24.99 14.41
CA ARG A 837 22.84 -25.38 13.72
C ARG A 837 22.77 -26.88 13.40
N ASN A 838 23.77 -27.67 13.77
CA ASN A 838 23.71 -29.13 13.64
C ASN A 838 22.64 -29.68 14.58
N SER A 839 21.83 -30.62 14.09
CA SER A 839 20.70 -31.23 14.81
C SER A 839 21.05 -32.50 15.59
N THR A 840 22.29 -32.98 15.48
CA THR A 840 22.72 -34.23 16.14
C THR A 840 24.07 -34.12 16.83
N ASN A 841 25.01 -33.37 16.28
CA ASN A 841 26.39 -33.37 16.78
C ASN A 841 26.71 -32.07 17.51
N SER A 842 27.51 -32.20 18.57
CA SER A 842 28.19 -31.06 19.15
C SER A 842 29.35 -30.64 18.26
N GLU A 843 29.61 -29.34 18.19
CA GLU A 843 30.64 -28.76 17.32
C GLU A 843 31.59 -27.86 18.11
N VAL A 844 32.84 -27.78 17.68
CA VAL A 844 33.83 -26.82 18.19
C VAL A 844 33.93 -25.67 17.21
N ILE A 845 33.73 -24.45 17.68
CA ILE A 845 33.73 -23.25 16.83
C ILE A 845 34.90 -22.36 17.25
N THR A 846 35.71 -21.93 16.28
CA THR A 846 36.84 -21.01 16.50
C THR A 846 36.56 -19.69 15.83
N VAL A 847 36.60 -18.60 16.59
CA VAL A 847 36.57 -17.22 16.07
C VAL A 847 37.98 -16.63 16.09
N LYS A 848 38.45 -16.17 14.94
CA LYS A 848 39.75 -15.46 14.84
C LYS A 848 39.51 -13.96 14.94
N TRP A 849 40.44 -13.23 15.55
CA TRP A 849 40.37 -11.77 15.62
C TRP A 849 40.37 -11.12 14.23
N THR A 850 41.03 -11.74 13.25
CA THR A 850 40.99 -11.29 11.86
C THR A 850 39.60 -11.38 11.24
N ASP A 851 38.78 -12.35 11.63
CA ASP A 851 37.40 -12.47 11.15
C ASP A 851 36.51 -11.36 11.75
N LEU A 852 36.91 -10.81 12.91
CA LEU A 852 36.28 -9.67 13.57
C LEU A 852 36.83 -8.30 13.08
N GLY A 853 37.74 -8.29 12.10
CA GLY A 853 38.38 -7.08 11.60
C GLY A 853 39.51 -6.52 12.48
N TRP A 854 40.00 -7.30 13.44
CA TRP A 854 41.10 -6.92 14.33
C TRP A 854 42.44 -7.54 13.90
N PRO A 855 43.59 -6.94 14.30
CA PRO A 855 44.90 -7.52 14.07
C PRO A 855 45.06 -8.92 14.69
N ALA A 856 45.75 -9.83 14.01
CA ALA A 856 46.01 -11.18 14.50
C ALA A 856 46.86 -11.24 15.78
N ASN A 857 47.59 -10.17 16.09
CA ASN A 857 48.47 -10.04 17.25
C ASN A 857 47.82 -9.32 18.44
N GLN A 858 46.49 -9.27 18.49
CA GLN A 858 45.72 -8.63 19.55
C GLN A 858 45.42 -9.61 20.70
N TRP A 859 45.60 -9.14 21.94
CA TRP A 859 45.03 -9.80 23.12
C TRP A 859 43.61 -9.29 23.37
N ALA A 860 42.69 -10.18 23.74
CA ALA A 860 41.33 -9.79 24.11
C ALA A 860 40.81 -10.63 25.29
N LEU A 861 40.02 -9.99 26.15
CA LEU A 861 39.27 -10.64 27.22
C LEU A 861 37.99 -11.24 26.63
N VAL A 862 37.75 -12.52 26.88
CA VAL A 862 36.53 -13.22 26.45
C VAL A 862 35.66 -13.49 27.67
N ARG A 863 34.43 -12.98 27.64
CA ARG A 863 33.39 -13.20 28.66
C ARG A 863 32.22 -13.98 28.09
N ASP A 864 31.76 -14.99 28.80
CA ASP A 864 30.55 -15.76 28.48
C ASP A 864 29.32 -15.10 29.13
N LEU A 865 28.35 -14.70 28.32
CA LEU A 865 27.18 -13.93 28.76
C LEU A 865 26.09 -14.80 29.39
N TRP A 866 26.05 -16.09 29.04
CA TRP A 866 25.10 -17.04 29.63
C TRP A 866 25.64 -17.63 30.92
N ALA A 867 26.94 -17.93 30.97
CA ALA A 867 27.61 -18.33 32.20
C ALA A 867 27.97 -17.16 33.12
N GLN A 868 27.78 -15.91 32.68
CA GLN A 868 28.04 -14.66 33.39
C GLN A 868 29.44 -14.61 34.02
N ARG A 869 30.45 -15.11 33.28
CA ARG A 869 31.83 -15.22 33.77
C ARG A 869 32.86 -14.94 32.69
N ASP A 870 33.99 -14.41 33.12
CA ASP A 870 35.14 -14.24 32.26
C ASP A 870 35.79 -15.61 32.02
N ILE A 871 35.99 -15.95 30.74
CA ILE A 871 36.68 -17.19 30.33
C ILE A 871 38.19 -16.98 30.46
N GLY A 872 38.68 -15.78 30.10
CA GLY A 872 40.08 -15.41 30.21
C GLY A 872 40.58 -14.55 29.04
N MET A 873 41.89 -14.35 29.01
CA MET A 873 42.59 -13.60 27.97
C MET A 873 43.05 -14.54 26.84
N PHE A 874 42.76 -14.18 25.60
CA PHE A 874 43.10 -14.97 24.42
C PHE A 874 43.86 -14.13 23.39
N TYR A 875 44.79 -14.77 22.67
CA TYR A 875 45.66 -14.15 21.67
C TYR A 875 45.32 -14.67 20.28
N GLY A 876 45.05 -13.77 19.33
CA GLY A 876 44.73 -14.08 17.93
C GLY A 876 43.37 -14.76 17.65
N SER A 877 42.86 -15.58 18.56
CA SER A 877 41.60 -16.32 18.38
C SER A 877 41.07 -16.90 19.70
N TYR A 878 39.79 -17.26 19.70
CA TYR A 878 39.15 -18.06 20.74
C TYR A 878 38.51 -19.31 20.13
N THR A 879 38.70 -20.46 20.78
CA THR A 879 38.05 -21.74 20.42
C THR A 879 37.11 -22.15 21.54
N SER A 880 35.84 -22.37 21.20
CA SER A 880 34.82 -22.77 22.16
C SER A 880 35.07 -24.17 22.72
N PRO A 881 34.53 -24.51 23.90
CA PRO A 881 34.24 -25.91 24.22
C PRO A 881 33.22 -26.50 23.22
N ASN A 882 32.94 -27.80 23.30
CA ASN A 882 31.89 -28.42 22.48
C ASN A 882 30.55 -27.72 22.70
N ILE A 883 30.00 -27.12 21.65
CA ILE A 883 28.67 -26.50 21.65
C ILE A 883 27.68 -27.57 21.20
N GLU A 884 26.71 -27.89 22.06
CA GLU A 884 25.70 -28.90 21.78
C GLU A 884 24.85 -28.60 20.54
N SER A 885 24.14 -29.62 20.04
CA SER A 885 23.19 -29.47 18.94
C SER A 885 22.20 -28.35 19.24
N HIS A 886 22.00 -27.43 18.29
CA HIS A 886 21.12 -26.26 18.41
C HIS A 886 21.46 -25.27 19.54
N ALA A 887 22.64 -25.41 20.17
CA ALA A 887 23.09 -24.52 21.23
C ALA A 887 23.92 -23.35 20.69
N VAL A 888 24.11 -22.35 21.55
CA VAL A 888 25.00 -21.21 21.32
C VAL A 888 25.99 -21.04 22.46
N GLN A 889 27.10 -20.38 22.15
CA GLN A 889 27.88 -19.64 23.13
C GLN A 889 27.86 -18.16 22.74
N MET A 890 27.33 -17.31 23.63
CA MET A 890 27.28 -15.87 23.42
C MET A 890 28.35 -15.20 24.26
N LEU A 891 29.18 -14.39 23.60
CA LEU A 891 30.40 -13.83 24.14
C LEU A 891 30.40 -12.32 24.01
N LYS A 892 31.02 -11.64 24.98
CA LYS A 892 31.54 -10.28 24.82
C LYS A 892 33.06 -10.36 24.80
N ILE A 893 33.65 -9.85 23.73
CA ILE A 893 35.09 -9.90 23.50
C ILE A 893 35.63 -8.48 23.54
N THR A 894 36.47 -8.17 24.52
CA THR A 894 36.99 -6.83 24.76
C THR A 894 38.47 -6.78 24.39
N PRO A 895 38.87 -5.98 23.39
CA PRO A 895 40.27 -5.85 23.02
C PRO A 895 41.07 -5.18 24.15
N ASN A 896 42.24 -5.72 24.45
CA ASN A 896 43.17 -5.14 25.41
C ASN A 896 44.09 -4.14 24.70
N HIS A 897 43.73 -2.86 24.73
CA HIS A 897 44.47 -1.79 24.06
C HIS A 897 45.80 -1.44 24.72
#